data_AF-A0A659QKV9-F1
#
_entry.id   AF-A0A659QKV9-F1
#
_cell.length_a   1.000
_cell.length_b   1.000
_cell.length_c   1.000
_cell.angle_alpha   90.00
_cell.angle_beta   90.00
_cell.angle_gamma   90.00
#
_symmetry.space_group_name_H-M   'P 1'
#
loop_
_entity.id
_entity.type
_entity.pdbx_description
1 polymer ?
#
loop_
_entity_poly.entity_id
_entity_poly.type
_entity_poly.pdbx_seq_one_letter_code
_entity_poly.pdbx_strand_id
1 'polypeptide(L)'
;MYLYIETLKQRLDAINQLRVDRALAAMGPAFQQVYSLLPTLLHYHHPLMPGYLDGNVPSGICFYTPDETQRHYLNELELYRGMTPQDPPKGELPITGVYTMGSTSSVGQSCSSDLDIWVCHQSWLDGEERQLLQRKCSLLESWAASLGVEVSFFLIDENRFRHNESGSLGGEDCGSTQHILLLDEFYRTAVRLAGKRILWSMVPCDEEEHYDDYVMTLYAQGVLTPNEWLDLGGLSSLSAEEYFGASLWQLYKSIDSPYKAVLKTLLLEAYSWEYPNPRLLAKDIKQRLHDGEIVSFGLDPYCMMLERVTEYLTAIEDPTRLDLVRRCFYLKVCEKLSRERACVGWRREVLSQLVSEWGWDDARLTMLDNRANWKIDQVREAHNELLDAMMQSYRNLIRFARRNNLSVSASPQDIGVLTRKLYAAFEALPGKVTLVNPQISPDLSEPNLTFIHVPPGRANRSGWYLYNRAPNMDSIISHQPLEYNRYLNKLVAWAWFNGLLTSRTHLFIKGNGIVDLPKLQEMVADVSHHFPLRLPAPTPKALYSPCEIRHLAIIVNLEYDPTAAFRNKVVHFDFRKLDVFSFGEEQNCLIGSIDLLYRNSWNEVRTLHFNGEQAMIEALKTILGKMHQDAAPPDSVEVFCYSQHLRGLIRTRVQQ
;
A
#
# COMPACT_ATOMS: atom_id res chain seq x y z
N MET A 1 -7.58 1.70 -46.66
CA MET A 1 -6.95 0.86 -45.62
C MET A 1 -5.48 1.21 -45.39
N TYR A 2 -4.59 1.15 -46.38
CA TYR A 2 -3.17 1.57 -46.19
C TYR A 2 -3.01 2.97 -45.57
N LEU A 3 -3.65 4.00 -46.17
CA LEU A 3 -3.62 5.37 -45.63
C LEU A 3 -4.18 5.48 -44.20
N TYR A 4 -5.16 4.65 -43.86
CA TYR A 4 -5.76 4.62 -42.52
C TYR A 4 -4.76 4.06 -41.50
N ILE A 5 -4.11 2.93 -41.81
CA ILE A 5 -3.07 2.35 -40.95
C ILE A 5 -1.88 3.30 -40.78
N GLU A 6 -1.44 3.99 -41.85
CA GLU A 6 -0.39 5.00 -41.74
C GLU A 6 -0.79 6.19 -40.84
N THR A 7 -2.06 6.61 -40.92
CA THR A 7 -2.60 7.64 -40.01
C THR A 7 -2.58 7.15 -38.56
N LEU A 8 -2.94 5.88 -38.30
CA LEU A 8 -2.89 5.30 -36.96
C LEU A 8 -1.46 5.17 -36.43
N LYS A 9 -0.49 4.78 -37.27
CA LYS A 9 0.94 4.77 -36.91
C LYS A 9 1.40 6.16 -36.45
N GLN A 10 1.08 7.20 -37.21
CA GLN A 10 1.42 8.59 -36.85
C GLN A 10 0.78 9.02 -35.53
N ARG A 11 -0.50 8.69 -35.31
CA ARG A 11 -1.19 8.99 -34.05
C ARG A 11 -0.55 8.25 -32.87
N LEU A 12 -0.22 6.97 -33.04
CA LEU A 12 0.43 6.16 -32.01
C LEU A 12 1.81 6.71 -31.64
N ASP A 13 2.62 7.08 -32.64
CA ASP A 13 3.93 7.69 -32.41
C ASP A 13 3.81 9.06 -31.71
N ALA A 14 2.84 9.89 -32.11
CA ALA A 14 2.56 11.18 -31.47
C ALA A 14 2.13 11.02 -30.00
N ILE A 15 1.27 10.05 -29.69
CA ILE A 15 0.86 9.75 -28.31
C ILE A 15 2.02 9.21 -27.50
N ASN A 16 2.85 8.33 -28.07
CA ASN A 16 4.04 7.84 -27.38
C ASN A 16 5.01 8.97 -27.07
N GLN A 17 5.23 9.90 -28.01
CA GLN A 17 6.08 11.07 -27.77
C GLN A 17 5.52 11.95 -26.66
N LEU A 18 4.22 12.26 -26.70
CA LEU A 18 3.54 12.99 -25.62
C LEU A 18 3.73 12.31 -24.26
N ARG A 19 3.62 10.97 -24.21
CA ARG A 19 3.83 10.20 -22.98
C ARG A 19 5.27 10.29 -22.49
N VAL A 20 6.26 10.20 -23.37
CA VAL A 20 7.68 10.40 -23.02
C VAL A 20 7.92 11.81 -22.47
N ASP A 21 7.42 12.84 -23.14
CA ASP A 21 7.57 14.24 -22.72
C ASP A 21 6.96 14.47 -21.33
N ARG A 22 5.76 13.92 -21.09
CA ARG A 22 5.10 13.97 -19.78
C ARG A 22 5.87 13.22 -18.70
N ALA A 23 6.39 12.04 -19.02
CA ALA A 23 7.15 11.22 -18.08
C ALA A 23 8.42 11.93 -17.59
N LEU A 24 9.14 12.61 -18.50
CA LEU A 24 10.34 13.37 -18.19
C LEU A 24 10.02 14.69 -17.46
N ALA A 25 8.98 15.41 -17.89
CA ALA A 25 8.60 16.69 -17.30
C ALA A 25 8.17 16.59 -15.82
N ALA A 26 7.66 15.42 -15.41
CA ALA A 26 7.19 15.20 -14.04
C ALA A 26 8.29 14.87 -13.02
N MET A 27 9.52 14.58 -13.47
CA MET A 27 10.53 13.92 -12.65
C MET A 27 11.87 14.67 -12.59
N GLY A 28 12.63 14.43 -11.52
CA GLY A 28 13.93 15.07 -11.31
C GLY A 28 15.05 14.48 -12.21
N PRO A 29 16.24 15.12 -12.22
CA PRO A 29 17.34 14.74 -13.12
C PRO A 29 17.80 13.28 -13.00
N ALA A 30 17.84 12.72 -11.79
CA ALA A 30 18.22 11.33 -11.58
C ALA A 30 17.26 10.34 -12.26
N PHE A 31 15.95 10.59 -12.15
CA PHE A 31 14.94 9.80 -12.85
C PHE A 31 15.06 9.95 -14.36
N GLN A 32 15.21 11.18 -14.87
CA GLN A 32 15.38 11.42 -16.31
C GLN A 32 16.61 10.67 -16.85
N GLN A 33 17.72 10.69 -16.12
CA GLN A 33 18.92 9.94 -16.48
C GLN A 33 18.66 8.42 -16.53
N VAL A 34 18.05 7.85 -15.48
CA VAL A 34 17.71 6.42 -15.45
C VAL A 34 16.78 6.08 -16.61
N TYR A 35 15.64 6.77 -16.71
CA TYR A 35 14.63 6.54 -17.75
C TYR A 35 15.22 6.57 -19.15
N SER A 36 16.04 7.59 -19.46
CA SER A 36 16.64 7.75 -20.79
C SER A 36 17.74 6.72 -21.09
N LEU A 37 18.54 6.30 -20.09
CA LEU A 37 19.69 5.41 -20.35
C LEU A 37 19.34 3.92 -20.34
N LEU A 38 18.23 3.49 -19.72
CA LEU A 38 17.89 2.07 -19.64
C LEU A 38 17.84 1.35 -21.00
N PRO A 39 17.24 1.91 -22.07
CA PRO A 39 17.32 1.31 -23.40
C PRO A 39 18.76 1.12 -23.89
N THR A 40 19.63 2.11 -23.68
CA THR A 40 21.05 2.03 -24.07
C THR A 40 21.76 0.91 -23.31
N LEU A 41 21.53 0.80 -22.01
CA LEU A 41 22.17 -0.20 -21.14
C LEU A 41 21.68 -1.64 -21.43
N LEU A 42 20.46 -1.79 -21.96
CA LEU A 42 19.94 -3.07 -22.44
C LEU A 42 20.42 -3.38 -23.87
N HIS A 43 20.60 -2.36 -24.71
CA HIS A 43 21.08 -2.51 -26.08
C HIS A 43 22.56 -2.88 -26.15
N TYR A 44 23.41 -2.20 -25.40
CA TYR A 44 24.86 -2.44 -25.37
C TYR A 44 25.26 -3.31 -24.17
N HIS A 45 26.40 -4.00 -24.28
CA HIS A 45 26.93 -4.84 -23.20
C HIS A 45 28.44 -4.67 -23.09
N HIS A 46 28.88 -3.81 -22.18
CA HIS A 46 30.29 -3.44 -22.05
C HIS A 46 30.72 -3.33 -20.57
N PRO A 47 31.94 -3.73 -20.17
CA PRO A 47 32.43 -3.67 -18.78
C PRO A 47 32.35 -2.32 -18.07
N LEU A 48 32.26 -1.23 -18.84
CA LEU A 48 32.14 0.14 -18.32
C LEU A 48 30.68 0.58 -18.09
N MET A 49 29.72 -0.24 -18.49
CA MET A 49 28.29 0.04 -18.35
C MET A 49 27.71 -0.67 -17.13
N PRO A 50 26.78 -0.03 -16.40
CA PRO A 50 25.94 -0.72 -15.43
C PRO A 50 25.25 -1.94 -16.04
N GLY A 51 25.03 -2.98 -15.23
CA GLY A 51 24.40 -4.20 -15.69
C GLY A 51 25.32 -5.19 -16.40
N TYR A 52 26.62 -4.88 -16.55
CA TYR A 52 27.57 -5.80 -17.16
C TYR A 52 27.75 -7.09 -16.34
N LEU A 53 27.89 -8.18 -17.07
CA LEU A 53 28.15 -9.53 -16.59
C LEU A 53 29.14 -10.18 -17.54
N ASP A 54 30.06 -10.98 -17.01
CA ASP A 54 30.96 -11.78 -17.84
C ASP A 54 30.19 -12.87 -18.60
N GLY A 55 30.65 -13.17 -19.82
CA GLY A 55 30.03 -14.18 -20.69
C GLY A 55 29.14 -13.58 -21.78
N ASN A 56 28.41 -14.46 -22.46
CA ASN A 56 27.54 -14.08 -23.58
C ASN A 56 26.14 -13.72 -23.09
N VAL A 57 25.98 -12.49 -22.61
CA VAL A 57 24.70 -12.00 -22.09
C VAL A 57 23.85 -11.43 -23.23
N PRO A 58 22.58 -11.85 -23.38
CA PRO A 58 21.70 -11.31 -24.40
C PRO A 58 21.62 -9.79 -24.33
N SER A 59 21.90 -9.14 -25.46
CA SER A 59 21.87 -7.68 -25.60
C SER A 59 21.49 -7.29 -27.02
N GLY A 60 20.92 -6.09 -27.15
CA GLY A 60 20.41 -5.58 -28.42
C GLY A 60 18.88 -5.54 -28.45
N ILE A 61 18.35 -4.38 -28.82
CA ILE A 61 16.92 -4.09 -28.91
C ILE A 61 16.56 -3.81 -30.36
N CYS A 62 15.51 -4.45 -30.89
CA CYS A 62 14.97 -4.19 -32.22
C CYS A 62 14.72 -2.69 -32.46
N PHE A 63 15.11 -2.18 -33.62
CA PHE A 63 14.86 -0.79 -34.04
C PHE A 63 15.34 0.29 -33.05
N TYR A 64 16.29 -0.03 -32.16
CA TYR A 64 16.87 0.97 -31.28
C TYR A 64 17.74 1.95 -32.06
N THR A 65 17.58 3.24 -31.78
CA THR A 65 18.42 4.31 -32.29
C THR A 65 18.69 5.28 -31.16
N PRO A 66 19.96 5.56 -30.81
CA PRO A 66 20.26 6.40 -29.67
C PRO A 66 19.86 7.86 -29.94
N ASP A 67 19.20 8.48 -28.97
CA ASP A 67 18.90 9.92 -28.99
C ASP A 67 20.15 10.77 -28.69
N GLU A 68 20.00 12.09 -28.57
CA GLU A 68 21.12 12.99 -28.27
C GLU A 68 21.74 12.75 -26.89
N THR A 69 20.93 12.51 -25.86
CA THR A 69 21.40 12.23 -24.49
C THR A 69 22.14 10.90 -24.42
N GLN A 70 21.61 9.87 -25.08
CA GLN A 70 22.20 8.54 -25.14
C GLN A 70 23.50 8.55 -25.95
N ARG A 71 23.57 9.29 -27.06
CA ARG A 71 24.81 9.49 -27.83
C ARG A 71 25.88 10.21 -27.02
N HIS A 72 25.50 11.24 -26.25
CA HIS A 72 26.44 11.92 -25.36
C HIS A 72 27.04 10.95 -24.34
N TYR A 73 26.22 10.12 -23.70
CA TYR A 73 26.68 9.11 -22.75
C TYR A 73 27.65 8.10 -23.39
N LEU A 74 27.34 7.60 -24.59
CA LEU A 74 28.22 6.69 -25.32
C LEU A 74 29.56 7.35 -25.66
N ASN A 75 29.53 8.59 -26.17
CA ASN A 75 30.74 9.35 -26.49
C ASN A 75 31.62 9.59 -25.26
N GLU A 76 31.02 9.86 -24.08
CA GLU A 76 31.78 10.03 -22.84
C GLU A 76 32.50 8.75 -22.43
N LEU A 77 31.86 7.58 -22.60
CA LEU A 77 32.50 6.29 -22.35
C LEU A 77 33.64 6.02 -23.34
N GLU A 78 33.49 6.38 -24.61
CA GLU A 78 34.53 6.21 -25.62
C GLU A 78 35.73 7.14 -25.35
N LEU A 79 35.48 8.45 -25.21
CA LEU A 79 36.51 9.48 -25.11
C LEU A 79 37.26 9.45 -23.78
N TYR A 80 36.56 9.27 -22.66
CA TYR A 80 37.15 9.44 -21.33
C TYR A 80 37.40 8.12 -20.59
N ARG A 81 36.76 7.04 -21.01
CA ARG A 81 36.92 5.71 -20.40
C ARG A 81 37.52 4.68 -21.34
N GLY A 82 37.82 5.06 -22.59
CA GLY A 82 38.51 4.22 -23.56
C GLY A 82 37.65 3.05 -24.07
N MET A 83 36.32 3.17 -24.03
CA MET A 83 35.43 2.20 -24.64
C MET A 83 35.69 2.16 -26.15
N THR A 84 36.00 0.99 -26.71
CA THR A 84 36.00 0.83 -28.16
C THR A 84 34.56 0.89 -28.66
N PRO A 85 34.25 1.64 -29.75
CA PRO A 85 32.92 1.65 -30.33
C PRO A 85 32.43 0.23 -30.57
N GLN A 86 31.33 -0.14 -29.93
CA GLN A 86 30.69 -1.42 -30.20
C GLN A 86 29.90 -1.29 -31.50
N ASP A 87 30.24 -2.12 -32.49
CA ASP A 87 29.36 -2.31 -33.64
C ASP A 87 27.97 -2.70 -33.11
N PRO A 88 26.89 -2.10 -33.64
CA PRO A 88 25.55 -2.51 -33.25
C PRO A 88 25.40 -4.02 -33.52
N PRO A 89 24.72 -4.75 -32.62
CA PRO A 89 24.55 -6.18 -32.77
C PRO A 89 23.93 -6.51 -34.15
N LYS A 90 24.56 -7.44 -34.87
CA LYS A 90 24.19 -7.83 -36.24
C LYS A 90 23.26 -9.04 -36.20
N GLY A 91 22.20 -9.02 -36.99
CA GLY A 91 21.23 -10.12 -37.09
C GLY A 91 19.96 -9.88 -36.28
N GLU A 92 19.28 -10.97 -35.92
CA GLU A 92 18.10 -10.90 -35.05
C GLU A 92 18.51 -10.53 -33.62
N LEU A 93 17.79 -9.55 -33.05
CA LEU A 93 18.09 -9.02 -31.73
C LEU A 93 17.22 -9.71 -30.66
N PRO A 94 17.79 -10.04 -29.49
CA PRO A 94 17.11 -10.82 -28.44
C PRO A 94 15.96 -10.06 -27.77
N ILE A 95 16.01 -8.72 -27.73
CA ILE A 95 14.98 -7.88 -27.11
C ILE A 95 14.11 -7.26 -28.20
N THR A 96 12.81 -7.56 -28.18
CA THR A 96 11.84 -7.04 -29.15
C THR A 96 11.37 -5.63 -28.80
N GLY A 97 11.28 -5.31 -27.51
CA GLY A 97 11.02 -3.95 -27.06
C GLY A 97 11.07 -3.76 -25.56
N VAL A 98 11.17 -2.50 -25.16
CA VAL A 98 11.26 -2.07 -23.77
C VAL A 98 10.20 -1.01 -23.53
N TYR A 99 9.34 -1.25 -22.55
CA TYR A 99 8.18 -0.41 -22.26
C TYR A 99 8.11 -0.12 -20.77
N THR A 100 7.79 1.12 -20.42
CA THR A 100 7.29 1.41 -19.07
C THR A 100 5.78 1.24 -19.05
N MET A 101 5.21 0.95 -17.88
CA MET A 101 3.76 0.87 -17.70
C MET A 101 3.32 1.46 -16.35
N GLY A 102 2.02 1.40 -16.07
CA GLY A 102 1.45 1.81 -14.79
C GLY A 102 1.22 3.32 -14.70
N SER A 103 1.86 3.99 -13.74
CA SER A 103 1.62 5.43 -13.50
C SER A 103 2.47 6.35 -14.38
N THR A 104 3.52 5.83 -15.01
CA THR A 104 4.44 6.59 -15.87
C THR A 104 3.69 7.34 -16.96
N SER A 105 4.07 8.60 -17.22
CA SER A 105 3.46 9.53 -18.17
C SER A 105 2.04 10.03 -17.87
N SER A 106 1.40 9.49 -16.84
CA SER A 106 0.03 9.89 -16.46
C SER A 106 0.01 11.03 -15.44
N VAL A 107 -1.17 11.65 -15.23
CA VAL A 107 -1.40 12.58 -14.12
C VAL A 107 -1.08 11.94 -12.77
N GLY A 108 -1.22 10.62 -12.67
CA GLY A 108 -0.90 9.84 -11.49
C GLY A 108 0.59 9.64 -11.24
N GLN A 109 1.50 10.05 -12.14
CA GLN A 109 2.94 10.00 -11.88
C GLN A 109 3.34 11.04 -10.84
N SER A 110 4.18 10.66 -9.89
CA SER A 110 4.70 11.54 -8.83
C SER A 110 6.18 11.29 -8.59
N CYS A 111 6.85 12.17 -7.84
CA CYS A 111 8.27 12.02 -7.53
C CYS A 111 8.61 10.75 -6.73
N SER A 112 7.62 10.10 -6.12
CA SER A 112 7.75 8.82 -5.42
C SER A 112 7.20 7.63 -6.23
N SER A 113 6.93 7.81 -7.52
CA SER A 113 6.50 6.71 -8.39
C SER A 113 7.70 5.84 -8.77
N ASP A 114 7.48 4.54 -8.70
CA ASP A 114 8.32 3.47 -9.24
C ASP A 114 8.23 3.37 -10.77
N LEU A 115 9.23 2.73 -11.38
CA LEU A 115 9.26 2.36 -12.80
C LEU A 115 9.05 0.85 -12.96
N ASP A 116 7.88 0.46 -13.43
CA ASP A 116 7.61 -0.90 -13.92
C ASP A 116 8.00 -1.01 -15.39
N ILE A 117 8.97 -1.88 -15.70
CA ILE A 117 9.53 -2.01 -17.05
C ILE A 117 9.34 -3.42 -17.58
N TRP A 118 8.65 -3.53 -18.71
CA TRP A 118 8.57 -4.75 -19.50
C TRP A 118 9.72 -4.79 -20.49
N VAL A 119 10.52 -5.86 -20.40
CA VAL A 119 11.53 -6.21 -21.40
C VAL A 119 10.99 -7.38 -22.19
N CYS A 120 10.37 -7.06 -23.33
CA CYS A 120 9.85 -8.06 -24.24
C CYS A 120 11.00 -8.68 -25.01
N HIS A 121 11.09 -10.01 -25.00
CA HIS A 121 12.19 -10.75 -25.60
C HIS A 121 11.68 -11.82 -26.56
N GLN A 122 12.56 -12.25 -27.46
CA GLN A 122 12.27 -13.29 -28.44
C GLN A 122 12.03 -14.63 -27.75
N SER A 123 11.11 -15.45 -28.27
CA SER A 123 10.82 -16.77 -27.68
C SER A 123 11.93 -17.80 -27.89
N TRP A 124 12.87 -17.55 -28.80
CA TRP A 124 13.99 -18.44 -29.05
C TRP A 124 15.06 -18.43 -27.95
N LEU A 125 15.02 -17.45 -27.03
CA LEU A 125 15.96 -17.40 -25.91
C LEU A 125 15.77 -18.62 -25.00
N ASP A 126 16.86 -19.32 -24.72
CA ASP A 126 16.81 -20.49 -23.86
C ASP A 126 16.68 -20.10 -22.37
N GLY A 127 16.67 -21.10 -21.48
CA GLY A 127 16.53 -20.86 -20.03
C GLY A 127 17.74 -20.18 -19.39
N GLU A 128 18.95 -20.40 -19.92
CA GLU A 128 20.19 -19.81 -19.40
C GLU A 128 20.30 -18.36 -19.85
N GLU A 129 20.04 -18.09 -21.13
CA GLU A 129 20.00 -16.76 -21.71
C GLU A 129 18.98 -15.86 -21.00
N ARG A 130 17.77 -16.38 -20.73
CA ARG A 130 16.75 -15.68 -19.94
C ARG A 130 17.23 -15.36 -18.52
N GLN A 131 17.94 -16.28 -17.86
CA GLN A 131 18.50 -16.04 -16.53
C GLN A 131 19.60 -14.98 -16.55
N LEU A 132 20.47 -14.98 -17.58
CA LEU A 132 21.50 -13.94 -17.75
C LEU A 132 20.88 -12.56 -17.98
N LEU A 133 19.85 -12.48 -18.83
CA LEU A 133 19.12 -11.24 -19.06
C LEU A 133 18.41 -10.75 -17.77
N GLN A 134 17.81 -11.66 -16.99
CA GLN A 134 17.20 -11.33 -15.70
C GLN A 134 18.25 -10.80 -14.70
N ARG A 135 19.43 -11.44 -14.62
CA ARG A 135 20.53 -10.96 -13.78
C ARG A 135 21.04 -9.59 -14.19
N LYS A 136 21.16 -9.33 -15.51
CA LYS A 136 21.48 -8.01 -16.03
C LYS A 136 20.44 -6.97 -15.58
N CYS A 137 19.15 -7.31 -15.67
CA CYS A 137 18.07 -6.45 -15.18
C CYS A 137 18.23 -6.16 -13.68
N SER A 138 18.47 -7.16 -12.83
CA SER A 138 18.66 -6.94 -11.38
C SER A 138 19.87 -6.06 -11.04
N LEU A 139 20.93 -6.12 -11.83
CA LEU A 139 22.05 -5.18 -11.69
C LEU A 139 21.67 -3.75 -12.11
N LEU A 140 20.81 -3.59 -13.12
CA LEU A 140 20.27 -2.29 -13.51
C LEU A 140 19.30 -1.73 -12.46
N GLU A 141 18.51 -2.58 -11.79
CA GLU A 141 17.69 -2.20 -10.61
C GLU A 141 18.59 -1.64 -9.50
N SER A 142 19.68 -2.36 -9.19
CA SER A 142 20.66 -1.94 -8.17
C SER A 142 21.34 -0.62 -8.54
N TRP A 143 21.67 -0.44 -9.82
CA TRP A 143 22.24 0.81 -10.33
C TRP A 143 21.24 1.97 -10.21
N ALA A 144 19.99 1.79 -10.65
CA ALA A 144 18.97 2.82 -10.53
C ALA A 144 18.69 3.18 -9.06
N ALA A 145 18.64 2.18 -8.18
CA ALA A 145 18.48 2.38 -6.74
C ALA A 145 19.63 3.19 -6.13
N SER A 146 20.86 3.02 -6.62
CA SER A 146 22.02 3.84 -6.20
C SER A 146 21.87 5.33 -6.55
N LEU A 147 21.02 5.65 -7.52
CA LEU A 147 20.65 7.02 -7.93
C LEU A 147 19.35 7.50 -7.25
N GLY A 148 18.76 6.70 -6.37
CA GLY A 148 17.50 6.97 -5.69
C GLY A 148 16.25 6.76 -6.55
N VAL A 149 16.35 5.96 -7.62
CA VAL A 149 15.22 5.62 -8.52
C VAL A 149 14.85 4.15 -8.35
N GLU A 150 13.60 3.89 -8.00
CA GLU A 150 13.08 2.53 -7.86
C GLU A 150 12.61 2.02 -9.23
N VAL A 151 13.17 0.90 -9.68
CA VAL A 151 12.88 0.26 -10.97
C VAL A 151 12.63 -1.22 -10.73
N SER A 152 11.62 -1.78 -11.37
CA SER A 152 11.31 -3.22 -11.38
C SER A 152 11.22 -3.70 -12.82
N PHE A 153 12.04 -4.71 -13.18
CA PHE A 153 12.00 -5.31 -14.51
C PHE A 153 11.22 -6.61 -14.56
N PHE A 154 10.43 -6.77 -15.61
CA PHE A 154 9.66 -7.95 -15.91
C PHE A 154 10.03 -8.45 -17.31
N LEU A 155 10.60 -9.65 -17.40
CA LEU A 155 10.86 -10.31 -18.68
C LEU A 155 9.57 -10.89 -19.24
N ILE A 156 9.24 -10.52 -20.47
CA ILE A 156 8.03 -10.95 -21.16
C ILE A 156 8.40 -11.65 -22.45
N ASP A 157 8.10 -12.93 -22.55
CA ASP A 157 8.19 -13.66 -23.80
C ASP A 157 7.17 -13.10 -24.81
N GLU A 158 7.59 -12.80 -26.03
CA GLU A 158 6.73 -12.20 -27.06
C GLU A 158 5.49 -13.04 -27.40
N ASN A 159 5.53 -14.36 -27.16
CA ASN A 159 4.43 -15.28 -27.42
C ASN A 159 3.62 -15.63 -26.16
N ARG A 160 3.99 -15.10 -24.98
CA ARG A 160 3.37 -15.42 -23.68
C ARG A 160 1.86 -15.25 -23.70
N PHE A 161 1.38 -14.12 -24.21
CA PHE A 161 -0.03 -13.77 -24.16
C PHE A 161 -0.85 -14.45 -25.27
N ARG A 162 -0.20 -14.88 -26.36
CA ARG A 162 -0.86 -15.58 -27.47
C ARG A 162 -1.23 -17.03 -27.16
N HIS A 163 -0.53 -17.69 -26.23
CA HIS A 163 -0.73 -19.10 -25.92
C HIS A 163 -1.61 -19.34 -24.66
N ASN A 164 -2.23 -18.29 -24.09
CA ASN A 164 -2.93 -18.36 -22.79
C ASN A 164 -2.08 -19.02 -21.69
N GLU A 165 -0.75 -18.90 -21.76
CA GLU A 165 0.14 -19.50 -20.75
C GLU A 165 0.08 -18.65 -19.47
N SER A 166 -0.70 -19.11 -18.50
CA SER A 166 -0.73 -18.58 -17.14
C SER A 166 0.54 -18.97 -16.37
N GLY A 167 1.64 -18.24 -16.60
CA GLY A 167 2.88 -18.36 -15.82
C GLY A 167 2.98 -17.34 -14.68
N SER A 168 3.75 -17.64 -13.63
CA SER A 168 4.02 -16.68 -12.54
C SER A 168 4.94 -15.54 -13.02
N LEU A 169 4.58 -14.28 -12.71
CA LEU A 169 5.44 -13.10 -12.86
C LEU A 169 6.14 -12.84 -11.53
N GLY A 170 7.27 -13.50 -11.27
CA GLY A 170 8.05 -13.25 -10.06
C GLY A 170 7.36 -13.61 -8.74
N GLY A 171 8.11 -13.57 -7.64
CA GLY A 171 7.81 -14.24 -6.36
C GLY A 171 6.74 -13.63 -5.44
N GLU A 172 5.72 -12.94 -5.96
CA GLU A 172 4.52 -12.59 -5.18
C GLU A 172 3.27 -13.16 -5.89
N ASP A 173 2.73 -14.25 -5.31
CA ASP A 173 1.75 -15.20 -5.86
C ASP A 173 0.36 -14.62 -6.25
N CYS A 174 0.29 -13.73 -7.25
CA CYS A 174 -0.97 -13.36 -7.92
C CYS A 174 -0.82 -13.16 -9.44
N GLY A 175 0.41 -13.01 -9.97
CA GLY A 175 0.66 -12.73 -11.39
C GLY A 175 0.19 -13.82 -12.37
N SER A 176 0.01 -15.05 -11.90
CA SER A 176 -0.53 -16.15 -12.71
C SER A 176 -2.04 -16.07 -12.95
N THR A 177 -2.78 -15.20 -12.24
CA THR A 177 -4.25 -15.11 -12.27
C THR A 177 -4.81 -13.86 -12.96
N GLN A 178 -3.96 -12.94 -13.45
CA GLN A 178 -4.36 -11.66 -14.05
C GLN A 178 -3.84 -11.52 -15.48
N HIS A 179 -4.31 -12.36 -16.41
CA HIS A 179 -3.84 -12.32 -17.79
C HIS A 179 -4.43 -11.13 -18.57
N ILE A 180 -5.75 -11.04 -18.68
CA ILE A 180 -6.49 -10.01 -19.43
C ILE A 180 -6.41 -8.64 -18.76
N LEU A 181 -6.50 -8.55 -17.43
CA LEU A 181 -6.43 -7.27 -16.73
C LEU A 181 -5.02 -6.68 -16.74
N LEU A 182 -3.98 -7.51 -16.73
CA LEU A 182 -2.62 -7.06 -16.92
C LEU A 182 -2.39 -6.56 -18.35
N LEU A 183 -2.94 -7.27 -19.35
CA LEU A 183 -2.85 -6.85 -20.75
C LEU A 183 -3.67 -5.57 -21.01
N ASP A 184 -4.84 -5.42 -20.38
CA ASP A 184 -5.62 -4.17 -20.35
C ASP A 184 -4.80 -3.02 -19.75
N GLU A 185 -4.15 -3.24 -18.59
CA GLU A 185 -3.25 -2.25 -18.00
C GLU A 185 -2.06 -1.92 -18.90
N PHE A 186 -1.45 -2.91 -19.54
CA PHE A 186 -0.34 -2.69 -20.46
C PHE A 186 -0.78 -1.88 -21.69
N TYR A 187 -1.80 -2.31 -22.42
CA TYR A 187 -2.26 -1.61 -23.63
C TYR A 187 -2.72 -0.18 -23.35
N ARG A 188 -3.33 0.07 -22.20
CA ARG A 188 -3.77 1.42 -21.86
C ARG A 188 -2.62 2.32 -21.37
N THR A 189 -1.60 1.79 -20.69
CA THR A 189 -0.54 2.60 -20.02
C THR A 189 0.83 2.57 -20.67
N ALA A 190 1.12 1.63 -21.57
CA ALA A 190 2.48 1.42 -22.05
C ALA A 190 3.08 2.67 -22.70
N VAL A 191 4.33 2.96 -22.34
CA VAL A 191 5.19 3.95 -23.01
C VAL A 191 6.38 3.21 -23.57
N ARG A 192 6.53 3.20 -24.90
CA ARG A 192 7.65 2.57 -25.57
C ARG A 192 8.91 3.41 -25.38
N LEU A 193 9.90 2.84 -24.71
CA LEU A 193 11.24 3.43 -24.57
C LEU A 193 12.11 3.11 -25.80
N ALA A 194 12.04 1.87 -26.27
CA ALA A 194 12.72 1.39 -27.48
C ALA A 194 12.04 0.11 -27.97
N GLY A 195 12.27 -0.28 -29.23
CA GLY A 195 11.71 -1.52 -29.76
C GLY A 195 10.67 -1.36 -30.86
N LYS A 196 10.06 -2.51 -31.16
CA LYS A 196 8.88 -2.65 -32.02
C LYS A 196 7.70 -1.80 -31.51
N ARG A 197 6.73 -1.51 -32.38
CA ARG A 197 5.45 -0.90 -31.97
C ARG A 197 4.50 -1.99 -31.46
N ILE A 198 3.54 -1.64 -30.61
CA ILE A 198 2.50 -2.58 -30.17
C ILE A 198 1.47 -2.72 -31.29
N LEU A 199 1.23 -3.96 -31.76
CA LEU A 199 0.33 -4.22 -32.89
C LEU A 199 -1.13 -3.94 -32.57
N TRP A 200 -1.54 -4.26 -31.34
CA TRP A 200 -2.95 -4.30 -30.93
C TRP A 200 -3.73 -3.02 -31.26
N SER A 201 -3.08 -1.86 -31.17
CA SER A 201 -3.67 -0.55 -31.49
C SER A 201 -4.00 -0.33 -32.97
N MET A 202 -3.60 -1.24 -33.87
CA MET A 202 -3.90 -1.17 -35.31
C MET A 202 -5.21 -1.87 -35.68
N VAL A 203 -5.74 -2.70 -34.77
CA VAL A 203 -6.97 -3.48 -35.00
C VAL A 203 -8.17 -2.69 -34.47
N PRO A 204 -9.16 -2.32 -35.31
CA PRO A 204 -10.37 -1.64 -34.86
C PRO A 204 -11.09 -2.38 -33.72
N CYS A 205 -11.83 -1.65 -32.88
CA CYS A 205 -12.58 -2.26 -31.78
C CYS A 205 -13.63 -3.29 -32.25
N ASP A 206 -14.27 -3.03 -33.39
CA ASP A 206 -15.28 -3.93 -33.98
C ASP A 206 -14.68 -5.26 -34.47
N GLU A 207 -13.36 -5.29 -34.70
CA GLU A 207 -12.61 -6.48 -35.16
C GLU A 207 -11.90 -7.20 -34.00
N GLU A 208 -12.16 -6.81 -32.75
CA GLU A 208 -11.49 -7.41 -31.58
C GLU A 208 -11.76 -8.91 -31.44
N GLU A 209 -12.97 -9.36 -31.75
CA GLU A 209 -13.34 -10.78 -31.73
C GLU A 209 -12.68 -11.59 -32.87
N HIS A 210 -12.26 -10.91 -33.94
CA HIS A 210 -11.63 -11.49 -35.13
C HIS A 210 -10.17 -11.03 -35.26
N TYR A 211 -9.52 -10.73 -34.13
CA TYR A 211 -8.21 -10.07 -34.06
C TYR A 211 -7.17 -10.71 -34.99
N ASP A 212 -6.98 -12.03 -34.88
CA ASP A 212 -5.96 -12.74 -35.65
C ASP A 212 -6.26 -12.75 -37.16
N ASP A 213 -7.52 -12.95 -37.55
CA ASP A 213 -7.94 -12.94 -38.96
C ASP A 213 -7.72 -11.57 -39.60
N TYR A 214 -8.03 -10.50 -38.86
CA TYR A 214 -7.81 -9.13 -39.31
C TYR A 214 -6.31 -8.82 -39.46
N VAL A 215 -5.49 -9.22 -38.48
CA VAL A 215 -4.02 -9.06 -38.53
C VAL A 215 -3.42 -9.83 -39.72
N MET A 216 -3.84 -11.07 -39.94
CA MET A 216 -3.36 -11.88 -41.08
C MET A 216 -3.75 -11.24 -42.42
N THR A 217 -4.92 -10.63 -42.50
CA THR A 217 -5.36 -9.87 -43.68
C THR A 217 -4.44 -8.67 -43.95
N LEU A 218 -4.07 -7.91 -42.92
CA LEU A 218 -3.15 -6.78 -43.06
C LEU A 218 -1.75 -7.21 -43.52
N TYR A 219 -1.24 -8.36 -43.04
CA TYR A 219 0.02 -8.93 -43.51
C TYR A 219 -0.08 -9.42 -44.96
N ALA A 220 -1.13 -10.18 -45.30
CA ALA A 220 -1.34 -10.70 -46.65
C ALA A 220 -1.45 -9.59 -47.71
N GLN A 221 -2.00 -8.43 -47.32
CA GLN A 221 -2.14 -7.26 -48.17
C GLN A 221 -0.90 -6.34 -48.18
N GLY A 222 0.16 -6.69 -47.43
CA GLY A 222 1.39 -5.91 -47.34
C GLY A 222 1.23 -4.54 -46.68
N VAL A 223 0.16 -4.35 -45.91
CA VAL A 223 -0.07 -3.09 -45.17
C VAL A 223 0.78 -3.04 -43.91
N LEU A 224 1.02 -4.20 -43.29
CA LEU A 224 1.93 -4.37 -42.17
C LEU A 224 3.08 -5.30 -42.53
N THR A 225 4.24 -5.08 -41.91
CA THR A 225 5.41 -5.95 -41.99
C THR A 225 5.51 -6.79 -40.71
N PRO A 226 5.50 -8.13 -40.77
CA PRO A 226 5.46 -8.99 -39.56
C PRO A 226 6.51 -8.69 -38.48
N ASN A 227 7.74 -8.35 -38.88
CA ASN A 227 8.85 -8.17 -37.95
C ASN A 227 8.94 -6.76 -37.32
N GLU A 228 8.03 -5.84 -37.65
CA GLU A 228 8.02 -4.47 -37.11
C GLU A 228 7.21 -4.31 -35.81
N TRP A 229 6.47 -5.36 -35.41
CA TRP A 229 5.47 -5.27 -34.36
C TRP A 229 5.69 -6.26 -33.22
N LEU A 230 5.44 -5.80 -32.01
CA LEU A 230 5.21 -6.64 -30.85
C LEU A 230 3.71 -6.94 -30.80
N ASP A 231 3.37 -8.22 -30.83
CA ASP A 231 1.99 -8.67 -30.94
C ASP A 231 1.64 -9.64 -29.81
N LEU A 232 1.09 -9.08 -28.73
CA LEU A 232 0.67 -9.85 -27.56
C LEU A 232 -0.77 -10.37 -27.68
N GLY A 233 -1.44 -10.20 -28.84
CA GLY A 233 -2.81 -10.68 -29.07
C GLY A 233 -3.92 -9.71 -28.69
N GLY A 234 -5.17 -10.09 -29.00
CA GLY A 234 -6.38 -9.35 -28.62
C GLY A 234 -6.76 -9.49 -27.13
N LEU A 235 -7.65 -8.61 -26.65
CA LEU A 235 -8.30 -8.75 -25.35
C LEU A 235 -9.52 -9.67 -25.48
N SER A 236 -9.34 -10.92 -25.07
CA SER A 236 -10.43 -11.89 -24.94
C SER A 236 -11.38 -11.55 -23.78
N SER A 237 -12.38 -12.41 -23.53
CA SER A 237 -13.35 -12.18 -22.46
C SER A 237 -12.71 -12.32 -21.07
N LEU A 238 -13.02 -11.38 -20.18
CA LEU A 238 -12.58 -11.44 -18.79
C LEU A 238 -13.30 -12.56 -18.05
N SER A 239 -12.58 -13.57 -17.57
CA SER A 239 -13.17 -14.64 -16.77
C SER A 239 -13.59 -14.14 -15.38
N ALA A 240 -14.60 -14.80 -14.79
CA ALA A 240 -15.02 -14.47 -13.44
C ALA A 240 -13.93 -14.76 -12.40
N GLU A 241 -13.12 -15.80 -12.62
CA GLU A 241 -11.98 -16.20 -11.81
C GLU A 241 -10.87 -15.14 -11.80
N GLU A 242 -10.50 -14.65 -12.98
CA GLU A 242 -9.49 -13.60 -13.13
C GLU A 242 -9.96 -12.29 -12.46
N TYR A 243 -11.21 -11.89 -12.73
CA TYR A 243 -11.81 -10.73 -12.07
C TYR A 243 -11.76 -10.87 -10.54
N PHE A 244 -12.12 -12.05 -10.03
CA PHE A 244 -12.15 -12.32 -8.60
C PHE A 244 -10.75 -12.22 -7.99
N GLY A 245 -9.75 -12.86 -8.60
CA GLY A 245 -8.35 -12.81 -8.17
C GLY A 245 -7.80 -11.39 -8.17
N ALA A 246 -8.04 -10.62 -9.23
CA ALA A 246 -7.61 -9.22 -9.33
C ALA A 246 -8.24 -8.33 -8.25
N SER A 247 -9.54 -8.49 -8.01
CA SER A 247 -10.26 -7.73 -6.99
C SER A 247 -9.77 -8.05 -5.59
N LEU A 248 -9.51 -9.32 -5.32
CA LEU A 248 -8.94 -9.79 -4.05
C LEU A 248 -7.57 -9.15 -3.80
N TRP A 249 -6.71 -9.10 -4.82
CA TRP A 249 -5.39 -8.49 -4.74
C TRP A 249 -5.43 -6.97 -4.51
N GLN A 250 -6.30 -6.24 -5.21
CA GLN A 250 -6.42 -4.80 -5.00
C GLN A 250 -6.91 -4.47 -3.59
N LEU A 251 -7.87 -5.24 -3.05
CA LEU A 251 -8.30 -5.14 -1.66
C LEU A 251 -7.20 -5.53 -0.66
N TYR A 252 -6.32 -6.45 -1.03
CA TYR A 252 -5.18 -6.81 -0.18
C TYR A 252 -4.17 -5.66 -0.07
N LYS A 253 -3.86 -4.99 -1.20
CA LYS A 253 -2.93 -3.86 -1.27
C LYS A 253 -3.55 -2.55 -0.75
N SER A 254 -4.88 -2.42 -0.70
CA SER A 254 -5.56 -1.21 -0.22
C SER A 254 -5.34 -0.89 1.26
N ILE A 255 -5.02 -1.92 2.05
CA ILE A 255 -4.66 -1.76 3.46
C ILE A 255 -3.37 -0.95 3.61
N ASP A 256 -2.42 -1.18 2.70
CA ASP A 256 -1.11 -0.55 2.71
C ASP A 256 -1.18 0.80 1.98
N SER A 257 -1.75 0.87 0.77
CA SER A 257 -1.84 2.11 -0.03
C SER A 257 -3.29 2.47 -0.39
N PRO A 258 -4.04 3.14 0.51
CA PRO A 258 -5.50 3.23 0.39
C PRO A 258 -5.98 4.08 -0.78
N TYR A 259 -5.36 5.23 -1.07
CA TYR A 259 -5.84 6.13 -2.12
C TYR A 259 -5.67 5.56 -3.54
N LYS A 260 -4.51 4.96 -3.85
CA LYS A 260 -4.25 4.30 -5.15
C LYS A 260 -5.17 3.09 -5.32
N ALA A 261 -5.35 2.32 -4.26
CA ALA A 261 -6.12 1.09 -4.33
C ALA A 261 -7.63 1.34 -4.46
N VAL A 262 -8.20 2.35 -3.78
CA VAL A 262 -9.64 2.68 -3.92
C VAL A 262 -10.01 2.95 -5.38
N LEU A 263 -9.17 3.68 -6.14
CA LEU A 263 -9.38 3.91 -7.57
C LEU A 263 -9.43 2.59 -8.37
N LYS A 264 -8.43 1.73 -8.18
CA LYS A 264 -8.34 0.44 -8.89
C LYS A 264 -9.46 -0.52 -8.46
N THR A 265 -9.81 -0.56 -7.18
CA THR A 265 -10.90 -1.38 -6.64
C THR A 265 -12.25 -0.96 -7.21
N LEU A 266 -12.53 0.35 -7.27
CA LEU A 266 -13.78 0.85 -7.84
C LEU A 266 -13.85 0.65 -9.36
N LEU A 267 -12.72 0.69 -10.07
CA LEU A 267 -12.65 0.30 -11.48
C LEU A 267 -13.07 -1.16 -11.67
N LEU A 268 -12.56 -2.07 -10.83
CA LEU A 268 -12.97 -3.47 -10.85
C LEU A 268 -14.47 -3.60 -10.51
N GLU A 269 -14.98 -2.86 -9.52
CA GLU A 269 -16.42 -2.85 -9.26
C GLU A 269 -17.25 -2.44 -10.49
N ALA A 270 -16.81 -1.42 -11.23
CA ALA A 270 -17.45 -1.02 -12.49
C ALA A 270 -17.44 -2.16 -13.52
N TYR A 271 -16.31 -2.84 -13.71
CA TYR A 271 -16.24 -4.02 -14.58
C TYR A 271 -17.18 -5.15 -14.12
N SER A 272 -17.31 -5.36 -12.81
CA SER A 272 -18.21 -6.38 -12.25
C SER A 272 -19.69 -6.07 -12.48
N TRP A 273 -20.02 -4.77 -12.56
CA TRP A 273 -21.36 -4.30 -12.82
C TRP A 273 -21.78 -4.53 -14.27
N GLU A 274 -20.83 -4.48 -15.19
CA GLU A 274 -21.00 -4.75 -16.64
C GLU A 274 -20.82 -6.23 -17.02
N TYR A 275 -20.45 -7.10 -16.07
CA TYR A 275 -20.21 -8.52 -16.31
C TYR A 275 -21.47 -9.24 -16.86
N PRO A 276 -21.36 -10.12 -17.87
CA PRO A 276 -20.16 -10.80 -18.37
C PRO A 276 -19.36 -10.08 -19.46
N ASN A 277 -19.82 -8.92 -19.95
CA ASN A 277 -19.20 -8.23 -21.07
C ASN A 277 -18.67 -6.85 -20.64
N PRO A 278 -17.69 -6.79 -19.72
CA PRO A 278 -17.14 -5.52 -19.26
C PRO A 278 -16.46 -4.79 -20.41
N ARG A 279 -16.69 -3.49 -20.48
CA ARG A 279 -16.00 -2.61 -21.41
C ARG A 279 -14.65 -2.21 -20.82
N LEU A 280 -13.59 -2.94 -21.14
CA LEU A 280 -12.25 -2.66 -20.61
C LEU A 280 -11.71 -1.29 -21.08
N LEU A 281 -10.98 -0.59 -20.20
CA LEU A 281 -10.45 0.77 -20.47
C LEU A 281 -9.51 0.83 -21.68
N ALA A 282 -8.73 -0.23 -21.93
CA ALA A 282 -7.89 -0.28 -23.12
C ALA A 282 -8.73 -0.17 -24.40
N LYS A 283 -9.89 -0.84 -24.47
CA LYS A 283 -10.79 -0.75 -25.63
C LYS A 283 -11.30 0.68 -25.85
N ASP A 284 -11.53 1.44 -24.77
CA ASP A 284 -11.90 2.86 -24.88
C ASP A 284 -10.77 3.73 -25.41
N ILE A 285 -9.55 3.52 -24.92
CA ILE A 285 -8.37 4.22 -25.42
C ILE A 285 -8.16 3.93 -26.90
N LYS A 286 -8.31 2.66 -27.29
CA LYS A 286 -8.22 2.24 -28.68
C LYS A 286 -9.30 2.92 -29.52
N GLN A 287 -10.56 2.90 -29.10
CA GLN A 287 -11.64 3.55 -29.83
C GLN A 287 -11.35 5.04 -30.06
N ARG A 288 -10.98 5.78 -29.00
CA ARG A 288 -10.64 7.21 -29.11
C ARG A 288 -9.43 7.47 -30.02
N LEU A 289 -8.41 6.59 -30.01
CA LEU A 289 -7.28 6.62 -30.93
C LEU A 289 -7.74 6.50 -32.40
N HIS A 290 -8.62 5.54 -32.68
CA HIS A 290 -9.16 5.30 -34.02
C HIS A 290 -10.04 6.46 -34.51
N ASP A 291 -10.88 7.02 -33.63
CA ASP A 291 -11.73 8.16 -33.92
C ASP A 291 -10.94 9.47 -34.09
N GLY A 292 -9.67 9.48 -33.66
CA GLY A 292 -8.81 10.67 -33.70
C GLY A 292 -9.14 11.67 -32.60
N GLU A 293 -9.85 11.20 -31.57
CA GLU A 293 -10.19 12.00 -30.41
C GLU A 293 -8.99 12.03 -29.46
N ILE A 294 -8.19 13.09 -29.53
CA ILE A 294 -7.26 13.42 -28.44
C ILE A 294 -8.10 14.13 -27.36
N VAL A 295 -8.92 13.36 -26.65
CA VAL A 295 -9.89 13.90 -25.66
C VAL A 295 -9.17 14.52 -24.47
N SER A 296 -9.79 15.59 -23.94
CA SER A 296 -9.63 16.38 -22.70
C SER A 296 -8.26 16.42 -21.99
N PHE A 297 -7.53 15.31 -21.90
CA PHE A 297 -6.23 15.20 -21.21
C PHE A 297 -5.19 14.35 -21.97
N GLY A 298 -5.40 14.04 -23.25
CA GLY A 298 -4.44 13.32 -24.10
C GLY A 298 -4.43 11.80 -23.90
N LEU A 299 -5.60 11.18 -23.75
CA LEU A 299 -5.76 9.74 -23.44
C LEU A 299 -4.99 9.31 -22.17
N ASP A 300 -5.05 10.16 -21.14
CA ASP A 300 -4.46 9.88 -19.85
C ASP A 300 -5.17 8.69 -19.16
N PRO A 301 -4.45 7.60 -18.83
CA PRO A 301 -5.08 6.39 -18.29
C PRO A 301 -5.73 6.58 -16.91
N TYR A 302 -5.24 7.51 -16.09
CA TYR A 302 -5.82 7.78 -14.77
C TYR A 302 -7.09 8.61 -14.89
N CYS A 303 -7.10 9.62 -15.76
CA CYS A 303 -8.32 10.39 -16.04
C CYS A 303 -9.43 9.48 -16.59
N MET A 304 -9.11 8.58 -17.52
CA MET A 304 -10.11 7.64 -18.07
C MET A 304 -10.62 6.63 -17.04
N MET A 305 -9.75 6.18 -16.12
CA MET A 305 -10.19 5.39 -14.98
C MET A 305 -11.15 6.17 -14.07
N LEU A 306 -10.87 7.44 -13.79
CA LEU A 306 -11.76 8.29 -12.99
C LEU A 306 -13.10 8.55 -13.70
N GLU A 307 -13.07 8.77 -15.01
CA GLU A 307 -14.26 8.92 -15.87
C GLU A 307 -15.15 7.68 -15.74
N ARG A 308 -14.60 6.48 -15.97
CA ARG A 308 -15.36 5.23 -15.84
C ARG A 308 -15.94 5.00 -14.45
N VAL A 309 -15.15 5.26 -13.41
CA VAL A 309 -15.63 5.09 -12.03
C VAL A 309 -16.71 6.13 -11.70
N THR A 310 -16.60 7.35 -12.25
CA THR A 310 -17.63 8.39 -12.10
C THR A 310 -18.93 7.98 -12.74
N GLU A 311 -18.91 7.43 -13.95
CA GLU A 311 -20.09 6.91 -14.64
C GLU A 311 -20.76 5.81 -13.81
N TYR A 312 -19.98 4.82 -13.35
CA TYR A 312 -20.47 3.72 -12.53
C TYR A 312 -21.14 4.22 -11.23
N LEU A 313 -20.45 5.05 -10.44
CA LEU A 313 -20.96 5.52 -9.15
C LEU A 313 -22.18 6.44 -9.30
N THR A 314 -22.25 7.20 -10.40
CA THR A 314 -23.43 8.01 -10.72
C THR A 314 -24.61 7.10 -11.09
N ALA A 315 -24.38 6.06 -11.90
CA ALA A 315 -25.44 5.13 -12.32
C ALA A 315 -26.04 4.33 -11.16
N ILE A 316 -25.25 4.04 -10.11
CA ILE A 316 -25.74 3.36 -8.90
C ILE A 316 -26.16 4.32 -7.78
N GLU A 317 -26.19 5.63 -8.06
CA GLU A 317 -26.59 6.69 -7.11
C GLU A 317 -25.78 6.69 -5.80
N ASP A 318 -24.46 6.58 -5.89
CA ASP A 318 -23.54 6.56 -4.74
C ASP A 318 -22.67 7.83 -4.66
N PRO A 319 -23.24 8.98 -4.24
CA PRO A 319 -22.52 10.24 -4.19
C PRO A 319 -21.40 10.24 -3.14
N THR A 320 -21.54 9.43 -2.08
CA THR A 320 -20.55 9.33 -1.00
C THR A 320 -19.26 8.71 -1.51
N ARG A 321 -19.32 7.56 -2.19
CA ARG A 321 -18.12 6.97 -2.80
C ARG A 321 -17.61 7.79 -3.99
N LEU A 322 -18.49 8.53 -4.68
CA LEU A 322 -18.08 9.44 -5.75
C LEU A 322 -17.23 10.60 -5.23
N ASP A 323 -17.62 11.23 -4.11
CA ASP A 323 -16.79 12.25 -3.47
C ASP A 323 -15.46 11.68 -2.98
N LEU A 324 -15.50 10.49 -2.35
CA LEU A 324 -14.28 9.80 -1.89
C LEU A 324 -13.30 9.54 -3.03
N VAL A 325 -13.75 8.97 -4.15
CA VAL A 325 -12.85 8.63 -5.26
C VAL A 325 -12.23 9.88 -5.90
N ARG A 326 -12.96 11.00 -5.97
CA ARG A 326 -12.44 12.30 -6.43
C ARG A 326 -11.34 12.81 -5.49
N ARG A 327 -11.53 12.71 -4.16
CA ARG A 327 -10.48 13.03 -3.17
C ARG A 327 -9.29 12.09 -3.26
N CYS A 328 -9.50 10.79 -3.43
CA CYS A 328 -8.44 9.81 -3.65
C CYS A 328 -7.63 10.14 -4.91
N PHE A 329 -8.30 10.50 -6.01
CA PHE A 329 -7.67 10.93 -7.25
C PHE A 329 -6.81 12.18 -7.05
N TYR A 330 -7.39 13.23 -6.47
CA TYR A 330 -6.69 14.48 -6.18
C TYR A 330 -5.42 14.25 -5.33
N LEU A 331 -5.56 13.49 -4.23
CA LEU A 331 -4.45 13.16 -3.34
C LEU A 331 -3.40 12.24 -3.99
N LYS A 332 -3.79 11.41 -4.97
CA LYS A 332 -2.88 10.52 -5.71
C LYS A 332 -2.05 11.26 -6.75
N VAL A 333 -2.57 12.34 -7.34
CA VAL A 333 -1.85 13.18 -8.31
C VAL A 333 -0.75 14.01 -7.64
N CYS A 334 -0.89 14.32 -6.34
CA CYS A 334 0.09 15.04 -5.53
C CYS A 334 0.40 16.49 -6.00
N GLU A 335 -0.43 17.07 -6.86
CA GLU A 335 -0.33 18.47 -7.31
C GLU A 335 -1.26 19.35 -6.46
N LYS A 336 -0.71 20.42 -5.87
CA LYS A 336 -1.38 21.23 -4.84
C LYS A 336 -1.97 22.51 -5.43
N LEU A 337 -3.27 22.52 -5.69
CA LEU A 337 -3.95 23.67 -6.31
C LEU A 337 -4.02 24.90 -5.38
N SER A 338 -4.02 24.71 -4.06
CA SER A 338 -4.03 25.81 -3.08
C SER A 338 -2.74 26.63 -3.06
N ARG A 339 -1.71 26.22 -3.80
CA ARG A 339 -0.41 26.90 -3.90
C ARG A 339 -0.23 27.48 -5.30
N GLU A 340 0.39 28.65 -5.42
CA GLU A 340 0.59 29.34 -6.71
C GLU A 340 1.56 28.61 -7.65
N ARG A 341 2.55 27.90 -7.11
CA ARG A 341 3.59 27.24 -7.91
C ARG A 341 3.15 25.83 -8.32
N ALA A 342 3.01 25.61 -9.63
CA ALA A 342 2.82 24.29 -10.20
C ALA A 342 4.12 23.47 -10.15
N CYS A 343 4.03 22.17 -9.88
CA CYS A 343 5.17 21.28 -10.13
C CYS A 343 5.28 20.96 -11.63
N VAL A 344 4.14 20.80 -12.32
CA VAL A 344 4.05 20.55 -13.76
C VAL A 344 2.79 21.21 -14.33
N GLY A 345 2.93 22.09 -15.33
CA GLY A 345 1.85 22.94 -15.84
C GLY A 345 0.61 22.17 -16.29
N TRP A 346 0.77 21.17 -17.16
CA TRP A 346 -0.36 20.44 -17.75
C TRP A 346 -1.16 19.63 -16.72
N ARG A 347 -0.52 19.05 -15.68
CA ARG A 347 -1.23 18.32 -14.61
C ARG A 347 -2.12 19.26 -13.79
N ARG A 348 -1.62 20.47 -13.53
CA ARG A 348 -2.38 21.50 -12.82
C ARG A 348 -3.60 21.93 -13.63
N GLU A 349 -3.48 22.09 -14.94
CA GLU A 349 -4.60 22.40 -15.83
C GLU A 349 -5.68 21.32 -15.76
N VAL A 350 -5.29 20.04 -15.90
CA VAL A 350 -6.21 18.90 -15.77
C VAL A 350 -6.96 18.93 -14.44
N LEU A 351 -6.23 19.06 -13.33
CA LEU A 351 -6.85 19.09 -12.01
C LEU A 351 -7.73 20.32 -11.80
N SER A 352 -7.34 21.48 -12.32
CA SER A 352 -8.13 22.71 -12.17
C SER A 352 -9.47 22.59 -12.88
N GLN A 353 -9.49 21.98 -14.08
CA GLN A 353 -10.72 21.68 -14.79
C GLN A 353 -11.61 20.71 -13.98
N LEU A 354 -11.04 19.58 -13.54
CA LEU A 354 -11.78 18.57 -12.77
C LEU A 354 -12.35 19.12 -11.46
N VAL A 355 -11.56 19.87 -10.69
CA VAL A 355 -11.98 20.49 -9.42
C VAL A 355 -13.10 21.51 -9.65
N SER A 356 -13.03 22.28 -10.74
CA SER A 356 -14.10 23.19 -11.15
C SER A 356 -15.40 22.43 -11.48
N GLU A 357 -15.29 21.32 -12.21
CA GLU A 357 -16.44 20.45 -12.53
C GLU A 357 -17.06 19.81 -11.28
N TRP A 358 -16.27 19.52 -10.26
CA TRP A 358 -16.75 18.97 -8.98
C TRP A 358 -17.36 20.01 -8.04
N GLY A 359 -17.20 21.31 -8.34
CA GLY A 359 -17.71 22.40 -7.51
C GLY A 359 -17.02 22.50 -6.14
N TRP A 360 -15.74 22.13 -6.05
CA TRP A 360 -14.98 22.24 -4.81
C TRP A 360 -14.57 23.69 -4.54
N ASP A 361 -14.57 24.06 -3.26
CA ASP A 361 -14.16 25.39 -2.79
C ASP A 361 -12.68 25.43 -2.35
N ASP A 362 -12.15 26.64 -2.17
CA ASP A 362 -10.78 26.86 -1.73
C ASP A 362 -10.50 26.29 -0.33
N ALA A 363 -11.52 26.24 0.54
CA ALA A 363 -11.41 25.67 1.88
C ALA A 363 -11.10 24.17 1.83
N ARG A 364 -11.82 23.41 0.99
CA ARG A 364 -11.57 21.99 0.74
C ARG A 364 -10.19 21.76 0.13
N LEU A 365 -9.79 22.55 -0.87
CA LEU A 365 -8.46 22.44 -1.48
C LEU A 365 -7.35 22.67 -0.46
N THR A 366 -7.48 23.70 0.36
CA THR A 366 -6.52 24.03 1.42
C THR A 366 -6.43 22.90 2.45
N MET A 367 -7.56 22.29 2.81
CA MET A 367 -7.59 21.14 3.70
C MET A 367 -6.87 19.92 3.09
N LEU A 368 -7.17 19.54 1.85
CA LEU A 368 -6.54 18.41 1.15
C LEU A 368 -5.04 18.63 0.91
N ASP A 369 -4.63 19.82 0.50
CA ASP A 369 -3.22 20.16 0.24
C ASP A 369 -2.38 20.21 1.53
N ASN A 370 -3.04 20.36 2.67
CA ASN A 370 -2.46 20.30 3.99
C ASN A 370 -2.39 18.86 4.58
N ARG A 371 -2.62 17.82 3.76
CA ARG A 371 -2.56 16.40 4.17
C ARG A 371 -1.33 16.04 5.02
N ALA A 372 -0.15 16.59 4.68
CA ALA A 372 1.08 16.32 5.41
C ALA A 372 1.04 16.76 6.88
N ASN A 373 0.14 17.68 7.23
CA ASN A 373 -0.07 18.19 8.58
C ASN A 373 -1.40 17.73 9.18
N TRP A 374 -2.10 16.78 8.55
CA TRP A 374 -3.34 16.25 9.12
C TRP A 374 -3.07 15.57 10.46
N LYS A 375 -3.86 15.96 11.45
CA LYS A 375 -3.84 15.40 12.81
C LYS A 375 -4.95 14.39 13.02
N ILE A 376 -5.02 13.82 14.22
CA ILE A 376 -5.79 12.61 14.52
C ILE A 376 -7.26 12.70 14.10
N ASP A 377 -7.91 13.85 14.28
CA ASP A 377 -9.33 14.02 13.96
C ASP A 377 -9.59 13.89 12.45
N GLN A 378 -8.79 14.56 11.63
CA GLN A 378 -8.88 14.52 10.16
C GLN A 378 -8.49 13.14 9.62
N VAL A 379 -7.46 12.54 10.20
CA VAL A 379 -7.01 11.20 9.79
C VAL A 379 -8.06 10.14 10.12
N ARG A 380 -8.73 10.24 11.27
CA ARG A 380 -9.80 9.32 11.67
C ARG A 380 -11.01 9.40 10.74
N GLU A 381 -11.41 10.61 10.33
CA GLU A 381 -12.48 10.81 9.35
C GLU A 381 -12.13 10.14 8.01
N ALA A 382 -10.97 10.46 7.44
CA ALA A 382 -10.49 9.85 6.20
C ALA A 382 -10.34 8.33 6.31
N HIS A 383 -9.83 7.82 7.45
CA HIS A 383 -9.67 6.39 7.70
C HIS A 383 -11.01 5.66 7.66
N ASN A 384 -12.03 6.20 8.32
CA ASN A 384 -13.35 5.58 8.39
C ASN A 384 -14.01 5.53 7.00
N GLU A 385 -13.93 6.61 6.23
CA GLU A 385 -14.49 6.62 4.87
C GLU A 385 -13.81 5.63 3.93
N LEU A 386 -12.47 5.57 3.97
CA LEU A 386 -11.69 4.60 3.21
C LEU A 386 -12.05 3.16 3.60
N LEU A 387 -12.21 2.91 4.90
CA LEU A 387 -12.62 1.62 5.42
C LEU A 387 -14.02 1.22 4.93
N ASP A 388 -15.00 2.12 5.05
CA ASP A 388 -16.37 1.85 4.63
C ASP A 388 -16.44 1.52 3.13
N ALA A 389 -15.69 2.26 2.30
CA ALA A 389 -15.57 1.96 0.88
C ALA A 389 -14.96 0.57 0.63
N MET A 390 -13.82 0.25 1.27
CA MET A 390 -13.17 -1.06 1.13
C MET A 390 -14.06 -2.23 1.57
N MET A 391 -14.79 -2.08 2.69
CA MET A 391 -15.71 -3.11 3.18
C MET A 391 -16.90 -3.28 2.25
N GLN A 392 -17.38 -2.20 1.62
CA GLN A 392 -18.42 -2.28 0.61
C GLN A 392 -17.92 -3.01 -0.65
N SER A 393 -16.72 -2.67 -1.13
CA SER A 393 -16.06 -3.35 -2.25
C SER A 393 -15.88 -4.85 -1.98
N TYR A 394 -15.42 -5.21 -0.79
CA TYR A 394 -15.31 -6.61 -0.36
C TYR A 394 -16.66 -7.33 -0.37
N ARG A 395 -17.73 -6.71 0.16
CA ARG A 395 -19.09 -7.30 0.10
C ARG A 395 -19.55 -7.49 -1.34
N ASN A 396 -19.28 -6.53 -2.23
CA ASN A 396 -19.61 -6.64 -3.65
C ASN A 396 -18.84 -7.79 -4.32
N LEU A 397 -17.56 -7.95 -4.02
CA LEU A 397 -16.75 -9.07 -4.50
C LEU A 397 -17.31 -10.43 -4.04
N ILE A 398 -17.68 -10.56 -2.77
CA ILE A 398 -18.30 -11.80 -2.25
C ILE A 398 -19.65 -12.08 -2.92
N ARG A 399 -20.46 -11.05 -3.19
CA ARG A 399 -21.73 -11.22 -3.94
C ARG A 399 -21.46 -11.65 -5.38
N PHE A 400 -20.47 -11.05 -6.05
CA PHE A 400 -20.07 -11.42 -7.40
C PHE A 400 -19.65 -12.89 -7.49
N ALA A 401 -18.80 -13.35 -6.56
CA ALA A 401 -18.35 -14.74 -6.53
C ALA A 401 -19.51 -15.73 -6.39
N ARG A 402 -20.47 -15.41 -5.51
CA ARG A 402 -21.69 -16.23 -5.34
C ARG A 402 -22.57 -16.25 -6.57
N ARG A 403 -22.76 -15.10 -7.24
CA ARG A 403 -23.61 -14.98 -8.45
C ARG A 403 -23.05 -15.78 -9.63
N ASN A 404 -21.73 -15.83 -9.76
CA ASN A 404 -21.05 -16.52 -10.86
C ASN A 404 -20.67 -17.97 -10.52
N ASN A 405 -21.18 -18.53 -9.42
CA ASN A 405 -20.88 -19.89 -8.96
C ASN A 405 -19.37 -20.20 -8.90
N LEU A 406 -18.54 -19.18 -8.64
CA LEU A 406 -17.13 -19.39 -8.43
C LEU A 406 -17.00 -20.32 -7.24
N SER A 407 -16.35 -21.48 -7.45
CA SER A 407 -16.12 -22.39 -6.35
C SER A 407 -15.29 -21.62 -5.33
N VAL A 408 -15.90 -21.27 -4.19
CA VAL A 408 -15.18 -20.71 -3.04
C VAL A 408 -14.07 -21.70 -2.61
N SER A 409 -14.15 -22.94 -3.09
CA SER A 409 -13.18 -24.03 -3.06
C SER A 409 -11.85 -23.76 -3.78
N ALA A 410 -11.76 -22.84 -4.75
CA ALA A 410 -10.51 -22.59 -5.48
C ALA A 410 -9.53 -21.66 -4.74
N SER A 411 -10.01 -20.84 -3.79
CA SER A 411 -9.15 -20.02 -2.92
C SER A 411 -9.74 -19.70 -1.52
N PRO A 412 -10.29 -20.66 -0.76
CA PRO A 412 -10.76 -20.39 0.61
C PRO A 412 -9.63 -19.82 1.49
N GLN A 413 -8.41 -20.23 1.14
CA GLN A 413 -7.17 -19.81 1.74
C GLN A 413 -6.90 -18.31 1.52
N ASP A 414 -6.87 -17.81 0.28
CA ASP A 414 -6.58 -16.39 0.00
C ASP A 414 -7.71 -15.48 0.47
N ILE A 415 -8.97 -15.92 0.33
CA ILE A 415 -10.12 -15.21 0.91
C ILE A 415 -9.97 -15.15 2.42
N GLY A 416 -9.57 -16.24 3.08
CA GLY A 416 -9.31 -16.30 4.51
C GLY A 416 -8.21 -15.34 4.95
N VAL A 417 -7.10 -15.28 4.21
CA VAL A 417 -5.99 -14.34 4.46
C VAL A 417 -6.45 -12.90 4.31
N LEU A 418 -7.11 -12.54 3.20
CA LEU A 418 -7.62 -11.19 3.01
C LEU A 418 -8.60 -10.81 4.11
N THR A 419 -9.56 -11.70 4.41
CA THR A 419 -10.58 -11.47 5.43
C THR A 419 -9.94 -11.24 6.80
N ARG A 420 -8.94 -12.05 7.17
CA ARG A 420 -8.19 -11.87 8.41
C ARG A 420 -7.34 -10.60 8.39
N LYS A 421 -6.72 -10.23 7.27
CA LYS A 421 -5.96 -8.98 7.15
C LYS A 421 -6.87 -7.75 7.31
N LEU A 422 -8.03 -7.75 6.65
CA LEU A 422 -9.03 -6.69 6.78
C LEU A 422 -9.55 -6.59 8.22
N TYR A 423 -9.93 -7.71 8.83
CA TYR A 423 -10.39 -7.69 10.22
C TYR A 423 -9.27 -7.31 11.20
N ALA A 424 -8.04 -7.80 11.01
CA ALA A 424 -6.88 -7.43 11.82
C ALA A 424 -6.61 -5.92 11.75
N ALA A 425 -6.68 -5.34 10.55
CA ALA A 425 -6.48 -3.90 10.35
C ALA A 425 -7.62 -3.05 10.92
N PHE A 426 -8.88 -3.46 10.73
CA PHE A 426 -10.02 -2.54 10.83
C PHE A 426 -11.12 -2.93 11.82
N GLU A 427 -11.24 -4.21 12.19
CA GLU A 427 -12.32 -4.64 13.07
C GLU A 427 -12.16 -4.03 14.47
N ALA A 428 -13.17 -3.31 14.93
CA ALA A 428 -13.22 -2.78 16.29
C ALA A 428 -13.74 -3.86 17.25
N LEU A 429 -12.87 -4.36 18.12
CA LEU A 429 -13.20 -5.37 19.12
C LEU A 429 -12.93 -4.86 20.54
N PRO A 430 -13.68 -5.33 21.56
CA PRO A 430 -13.34 -5.06 22.96
C PRO A 430 -11.87 -5.43 23.24
N GLY A 431 -11.17 -4.52 23.93
CA GLY A 431 -9.74 -4.67 24.23
C GLY A 431 -8.79 -4.49 23.03
N LYS A 432 -9.25 -4.50 21.77
CA LYS A 432 -8.39 -4.17 20.63
C LYS A 432 -8.08 -2.67 20.58
N VAL A 433 -6.85 -2.35 20.23
CA VAL A 433 -6.43 -0.99 19.88
C VAL A 433 -6.63 -0.82 18.37
N THR A 434 -7.53 0.07 17.98
CA THR A 434 -7.77 0.41 16.57
C THR A 434 -6.62 1.28 16.05
N LEU A 435 -6.01 0.87 14.94
CA LEU A 435 -4.93 1.59 14.29
C LEU A 435 -5.48 2.45 13.14
N VAL A 436 -5.37 3.77 13.26
CA VAL A 436 -6.01 4.74 12.37
C VAL A 436 -5.08 5.28 11.28
N ASN A 437 -3.76 5.16 11.42
CA ASN A 437 -2.81 5.75 10.46
C ASN A 437 -1.83 4.73 9.88
N PRO A 438 -2.28 3.88 8.95
CA PRO A 438 -1.36 3.02 8.22
C PRO A 438 -0.47 3.85 7.28
N GLN A 439 -1.03 4.76 6.47
CA GLN A 439 -0.28 5.61 5.51
C GLN A 439 -1.03 6.92 5.13
N ILE A 440 -1.93 7.42 6.00
CA ILE A 440 -2.78 8.59 5.68
C ILE A 440 -2.01 9.90 5.86
N SER A 441 -1.40 10.11 7.03
CA SER A 441 -0.60 11.30 7.35
C SER A 441 0.80 10.88 7.83
N PRO A 442 1.87 11.63 7.48
CA PRO A 442 3.21 11.28 7.92
C PRO A 442 3.43 11.49 9.43
N ASP A 443 2.70 12.42 10.06
CA ASP A 443 2.91 12.80 11.47
C ASP A 443 1.60 13.04 12.23
N LEU A 444 1.25 12.08 13.09
CA LEU A 444 0.14 12.18 14.03
C LEU A 444 0.51 12.66 15.43
N SER A 445 1.77 13.06 15.65
CA SER A 445 2.19 13.51 16.97
C SER A 445 1.33 14.69 17.44
N GLU A 446 0.87 14.62 18.68
CA GLU A 446 0.09 15.67 19.30
C GLU A 446 0.98 16.41 20.31
N PRO A 447 0.95 17.75 20.35
CA PRO A 447 1.81 18.51 21.26
C PRO A 447 1.39 18.33 22.72
N ASN A 448 0.10 18.10 22.98
CA ASN A 448 -0.44 17.92 24.32
C ASN A 448 -1.39 16.73 24.34
N LEU A 449 -1.23 15.82 25.31
CA LEU A 449 -2.19 14.76 25.58
C LEU A 449 -2.64 14.84 27.04
N THR A 450 -3.95 15.01 27.26
CA THR A 450 -4.55 15.08 28.59
C THR A 450 -5.41 13.85 28.84
N PHE A 451 -5.07 13.11 29.90
CA PHE A 451 -5.81 11.97 30.41
C PHE A 451 -6.70 12.41 31.58
N ILE A 452 -8.01 12.26 31.45
CA ILE A 452 -8.97 12.65 32.48
C ILE A 452 -9.71 11.41 32.97
N HIS A 453 -9.58 11.14 34.27
CA HIS A 453 -10.39 10.10 34.92
C HIS A 453 -11.70 10.70 35.43
N VAL A 454 -12.82 10.03 35.14
CA VAL A 454 -14.14 10.36 35.65
C VAL A 454 -14.57 9.25 36.60
N PRO A 455 -14.80 9.56 37.90
CA PRO A 455 -15.25 8.56 38.87
C PRO A 455 -16.72 8.18 38.64
N PRO A 456 -17.17 7.05 39.24
CA PRO A 456 -18.59 6.68 39.25
C PRO A 456 -19.49 7.77 39.85
N GLY A 457 -20.76 7.82 39.41
CA GLY A 457 -21.76 8.76 39.93
C GLY A 457 -21.66 10.19 39.39
N ARG A 458 -20.90 10.42 38.32
CA ARG A 458 -20.87 11.67 37.55
C ARG A 458 -21.74 11.57 36.30
N ALA A 459 -21.97 12.71 35.63
CA ALA A 459 -22.76 12.77 34.40
C ALA A 459 -22.12 12.00 33.23
N ASN A 460 -20.78 12.07 33.10
CA ASN A 460 -20.04 11.29 32.12
C ASN A 460 -19.82 9.85 32.62
N ARG A 461 -19.75 8.90 31.69
CA ARG A 461 -19.47 7.48 31.99
C ARG A 461 -18.15 7.36 32.77
N SER A 462 -18.13 6.56 33.84
CA SER A 462 -16.92 6.33 34.63
C SER A 462 -15.79 5.72 33.79
N GLY A 463 -14.56 6.16 34.02
CA GLY A 463 -13.36 5.67 33.33
C GLY A 463 -12.49 6.82 32.85
N TRP A 464 -11.63 6.53 31.88
CA TRP A 464 -10.63 7.44 31.35
C TRP A 464 -11.01 8.00 29.98
N TYR A 465 -10.65 9.26 29.77
CA TYR A 465 -10.86 10.02 28.55
C TYR A 465 -9.55 10.65 28.10
N LEU A 466 -9.23 10.54 26.81
CA LEU A 466 -8.03 11.12 26.21
C LEU A 466 -8.39 12.33 25.35
N TYR A 467 -7.64 13.43 25.49
CA TYR A 467 -7.78 14.65 24.69
C TYR A 467 -6.43 15.09 24.12
N ASN A 468 -6.39 15.64 22.90
CA ASN A 468 -5.19 16.25 22.29
C ASN A 468 -4.96 17.71 22.67
N ARG A 469 -5.31 18.10 23.90
CA ARG A 469 -5.27 19.50 24.34
C ARG A 469 -4.63 19.62 25.71
N ALA A 470 -4.14 20.81 26.03
CA ALA A 470 -3.72 21.15 27.37
C ALA A 470 -4.93 21.17 28.34
N PRO A 471 -4.72 21.00 29.66
CA PRO A 471 -5.80 20.90 30.64
C PRO A 471 -6.37 22.28 31.02
N ASN A 472 -6.93 23.00 30.04
CA ASN A 472 -7.71 24.22 30.26
C ASN A 472 -9.21 23.90 30.16
N MET A 473 -10.01 24.48 31.05
CA MET A 473 -11.46 24.23 31.19
C MET A 473 -12.21 24.60 29.91
N ASP A 474 -11.88 25.76 29.32
CA ASP A 474 -12.48 26.22 28.06
C ASP A 474 -12.11 25.34 26.86
N SER A 475 -10.93 24.69 26.90
CA SER A 475 -10.47 23.85 25.80
C SER A 475 -11.02 22.43 25.83
N ILE A 476 -11.55 21.95 26.96
CA ILE A 476 -12.02 20.56 27.14
C ILE A 476 -13.56 20.47 27.09
N ILE A 477 -14.29 21.41 27.68
CA ILE A 477 -15.76 21.30 27.85
C ILE A 477 -16.51 21.24 26.51
N SER A 478 -15.99 21.92 25.48
CA SER A 478 -16.62 22.03 24.16
C SER A 478 -16.16 20.99 23.15
N HIS A 479 -15.28 20.05 23.53
CA HIS A 479 -14.62 19.13 22.60
C HIS A 479 -14.90 17.67 22.95
N GLN A 480 -15.04 16.84 21.92
CA GLN A 480 -15.15 15.40 22.09
C GLN A 480 -13.79 14.80 22.48
N PRO A 481 -13.76 13.78 23.35
CA PRO A 481 -12.54 13.03 23.62
C PRO A 481 -12.07 12.32 22.34
N LEU A 482 -10.75 12.15 22.19
CA LEU A 482 -10.17 11.33 21.14
C LEU A 482 -10.60 9.87 21.27
N GLU A 483 -10.51 9.35 22.49
CA GLU A 483 -10.84 7.96 22.82
C GLU A 483 -11.31 7.89 24.29
N TYR A 484 -12.20 6.94 24.57
CA TYR A 484 -12.65 6.60 25.91
C TYR A 484 -12.38 5.13 26.21
N ASN A 485 -11.91 4.85 27.43
CA ASN A 485 -11.87 3.50 27.93
C ASN A 485 -12.06 3.43 29.44
N ARG A 486 -12.50 2.29 29.96
CA ARG A 486 -12.57 2.07 31.41
C ARG A 486 -11.20 2.09 32.06
N TYR A 487 -10.16 1.68 31.34
CA TYR A 487 -8.81 1.51 31.86
C TYR A 487 -7.80 2.34 31.07
N LEU A 488 -6.83 2.91 31.77
CA LEU A 488 -5.77 3.77 31.28
C LEU A 488 -4.86 3.04 30.29
N ASN A 489 -4.60 1.74 30.53
CA ASN A 489 -3.70 0.94 29.69
C ASN A 489 -4.08 1.01 28.21
N LYS A 490 -5.37 0.87 27.89
CA LYS A 490 -5.84 0.96 26.51
C LYS A 490 -5.62 2.34 25.89
N LEU A 491 -5.79 3.42 26.64
CA LEU A 491 -5.60 4.78 26.11
C LEU A 491 -4.12 5.09 25.84
N VAL A 492 -3.22 4.67 26.73
CA VAL A 492 -1.78 4.81 26.52
C VAL A 492 -1.33 3.98 25.32
N ALA A 493 -1.77 2.72 25.24
CA ALA A 493 -1.48 1.87 24.09
C ALA A 493 -2.02 2.49 22.79
N TRP A 494 -3.26 2.96 22.78
CA TRP A 494 -3.86 3.59 21.60
C TRP A 494 -3.12 4.85 21.16
N ALA A 495 -2.72 5.72 22.10
CA ALA A 495 -1.94 6.92 21.79
C ALA A 495 -0.52 6.58 21.27
N TRP A 496 0.12 5.54 21.82
CA TRP A 496 1.43 5.08 21.37
C TRP A 496 1.35 4.49 19.96
N PHE A 497 0.53 3.46 19.76
CA PHE A 497 0.50 2.71 18.49
C PHE A 497 -0.04 3.51 17.30
N ASN A 498 -0.79 4.58 17.54
CA ASN A 498 -1.20 5.53 16.51
C ASN A 498 -0.20 6.68 16.28
N GLY A 499 0.89 6.74 17.06
CA GLY A 499 1.96 7.72 16.89
C GLY A 499 1.66 9.12 17.44
N LEU A 500 0.68 9.25 18.34
CA LEU A 500 0.34 10.53 18.97
C LEU A 500 1.37 10.91 20.04
N LEU A 501 1.94 9.90 20.72
CA LEU A 501 2.97 10.06 21.74
C LEU A 501 4.37 10.12 21.13
N THR A 502 5.07 11.23 21.36
CA THR A 502 6.48 11.41 21.01
C THR A 502 7.25 12.06 22.15
N SER A 503 8.59 12.17 22.03
CA SER A 503 9.41 12.93 22.98
C SER A 503 9.05 14.42 23.07
N ARG A 504 8.30 14.96 22.10
CA ARG A 504 7.81 16.34 22.07
C ARG A 504 6.40 16.50 22.68
N THR A 505 5.75 15.42 23.03
CA THR A 505 4.37 15.43 23.53
C THR A 505 4.34 15.70 25.04
N HIS A 506 3.64 16.75 25.45
CA HIS A 506 3.42 17.07 26.85
C HIS A 506 2.22 16.29 27.41
N LEU A 507 2.45 15.54 28.49
CA LEU A 507 1.43 14.72 29.14
C LEU A 507 0.81 15.47 30.32
N PHE A 508 -0.51 15.35 30.42
CA PHE A 508 -1.28 15.85 31.56
C PHE A 508 -2.23 14.78 32.07
N ILE A 509 -2.48 14.80 33.37
CA ILE A 509 -3.40 13.88 34.02
C ILE A 509 -4.29 14.66 35.00
N LYS A 510 -5.59 14.37 34.99
CA LYS A 510 -6.59 15.05 35.83
C LYS A 510 -7.66 14.06 36.31
N GLY A 511 -8.38 14.44 37.36
CA GLY A 511 -9.58 13.72 37.81
C GLY A 511 -9.32 12.42 38.59
N ASN A 512 -8.08 12.15 39.02
CA ASN A 512 -7.77 11.02 39.87
C ASN A 512 -6.95 11.42 41.12
N GLY A 513 -6.98 10.53 42.12
CA GLY A 513 -5.95 10.39 43.16
C GLY A 513 -5.31 8.99 43.12
N ILE A 514 -5.30 8.36 41.94
CA ILE A 514 -5.00 6.93 41.72
C ILE A 514 -3.68 6.76 40.95
N VAL A 515 -3.48 7.52 39.87
CA VAL A 515 -2.29 7.51 39.00
C VAL A 515 -1.79 8.93 38.84
N ASP A 516 -0.59 9.22 39.30
CA ASP A 516 0.01 10.54 39.12
C ASP A 516 0.77 10.67 37.79
N LEU A 517 1.22 11.89 37.49
CA LEU A 517 1.93 12.18 36.24
C LEU A 517 3.24 11.37 36.11
N PRO A 518 4.08 11.24 37.15
CA PRO A 518 5.26 10.38 37.08
C PRO A 518 4.93 8.93 36.72
N LYS A 519 3.91 8.33 37.33
CA LYS A 519 3.49 6.95 37.01
C LYS A 519 3.00 6.83 35.56
N LEU A 520 2.25 7.82 35.04
CA LEU A 520 1.85 7.85 33.64
C LEU A 520 3.07 7.95 32.69
N GLN A 521 4.03 8.82 33.01
CA GLN A 521 5.25 8.98 32.23
C GLN A 521 6.10 7.70 32.21
N GLU A 522 6.20 7.03 33.36
CA GLU A 522 6.84 5.73 33.47
C GLU A 522 6.14 4.69 32.59
N MET A 523 4.82 4.61 32.62
CA MET A 523 4.06 3.70 31.76
C MET A 523 4.29 3.97 30.28
N VAL A 524 4.27 5.24 29.86
CA VAL A 524 4.56 5.62 28.47
C VAL A 524 5.97 5.21 28.07
N ALA A 525 6.95 5.40 28.96
CA ALA A 525 8.33 4.96 28.74
C ALA A 525 8.38 3.44 28.57
N ASP A 526 7.80 2.67 29.49
CA ASP A 526 7.82 1.20 29.44
C ASP A 526 7.18 0.65 28.15
N VAL A 527 6.00 1.18 27.76
CA VAL A 527 5.32 0.79 26.52
C VAL A 527 6.16 1.13 25.29
N SER A 528 6.74 2.33 25.24
CA SER A 528 7.53 2.79 24.10
C SER A 528 8.86 2.04 23.91
N HIS A 529 9.49 1.61 25.00
CA HIS A 529 10.73 0.83 24.93
C HIS A 529 10.47 -0.64 24.57
N HIS A 530 9.37 -1.23 25.07
CA HIS A 530 9.10 -2.65 24.83
C HIS A 530 8.41 -2.91 23.49
N PHE A 531 7.53 -2.01 23.03
CA PHE A 531 6.74 -2.22 21.82
C PHE A 531 7.18 -1.28 20.70
N PRO A 532 7.81 -1.80 19.62
CA PRO A 532 8.12 -0.99 18.47
C PRO A 532 6.84 -0.43 17.85
N LEU A 533 6.85 0.86 17.50
CA LEU A 533 5.70 1.53 16.92
C LEU A 533 5.24 0.85 15.63
N ARG A 534 6.19 0.53 14.73
CA ARG A 534 5.94 -0.11 13.44
C ARG A 534 6.63 -1.46 13.36
N LEU A 535 5.95 -2.44 12.77
CA LEU A 535 6.49 -3.74 12.39
C LEU A 535 6.23 -3.99 10.90
N PRO A 536 6.98 -4.90 10.27
CA PRO A 536 6.62 -5.41 8.94
C PRO A 536 5.19 -5.97 8.94
N ALA A 537 4.51 -5.87 7.79
CA ALA A 537 3.18 -6.43 7.63
C ALA A 537 3.20 -7.96 7.90
N PRO A 538 2.12 -8.54 8.48
CA PRO A 538 2.04 -9.98 8.69
C PRO A 538 2.21 -10.73 7.37
N THR A 539 2.97 -11.82 7.38
CA THR A 539 3.10 -12.69 6.21
C THR A 539 1.78 -13.43 5.94
N PRO A 540 1.49 -13.82 4.69
CA PRO A 540 0.33 -14.67 4.39
C PRO A 540 0.31 -15.93 5.26
N LYS A 541 1.47 -16.56 5.48
CA LYS A 541 1.65 -17.69 6.40
C LYS A 541 1.21 -17.40 7.84
N ALA A 542 1.55 -16.23 8.38
CA ALA A 542 1.10 -15.84 9.72
C ALA A 542 -0.42 -15.63 9.78
N LEU A 543 -1.00 -15.04 8.73
CA LEU A 543 -2.45 -14.86 8.61
C LEU A 543 -3.19 -16.19 8.39
N TYR A 544 -2.53 -17.23 7.87
CA TYR A 544 -3.07 -18.59 7.75
C TYR A 544 -3.20 -19.31 9.10
N SER A 545 -2.22 -19.13 9.97
CA SER A 545 -2.20 -19.77 11.28
C SER A 545 -3.16 -19.08 12.27
N PRO A 546 -3.62 -19.80 13.30
CA PRO A 546 -4.27 -19.18 14.44
C PRO A 546 -3.40 -18.05 15.02
N CYS A 547 -4.07 -17.02 15.52
CA CYS A 547 -3.43 -15.93 16.21
C CYS A 547 -2.69 -16.41 17.47
N GLU A 548 -1.43 -16.00 17.64
CA GLU A 548 -0.60 -16.29 18.81
C GLU A 548 0.09 -15.02 19.32
N ILE A 549 0.41 -14.95 20.61
CA ILE A 549 1.05 -13.78 21.23
C ILE A 549 2.54 -13.75 20.87
N ARG A 550 3.03 -12.59 20.43
CA ARG A 550 4.44 -12.36 20.06
C ARG A 550 5.18 -11.47 21.05
N HIS A 551 4.55 -10.39 21.47
CA HIS A 551 5.07 -9.49 22.49
C HIS A 551 4.05 -9.33 23.59
N LEU A 552 4.44 -9.50 24.85
CA LEU A 552 3.56 -9.44 26.00
C LEU A 552 4.16 -8.55 27.10
N ALA A 553 3.36 -7.59 27.57
CA ALA A 553 3.60 -6.84 28.78
C ALA A 553 2.52 -7.17 29.81
N ILE A 554 2.96 -7.60 30.99
CA ILE A 554 2.13 -7.81 32.18
C ILE A 554 2.35 -6.61 33.09
N ILE A 555 1.33 -5.78 33.23
CA ILE A 555 1.37 -4.52 33.96
C ILE A 555 0.64 -4.70 35.30
N VAL A 556 1.40 -4.67 36.39
CA VAL A 556 0.93 -4.97 37.74
C VAL A 556 0.69 -3.68 38.52
N ASN A 557 -0.48 -3.57 39.15
CA ASN A 557 -0.84 -2.51 40.09
C ASN A 557 -0.75 -1.07 39.53
N LEU A 558 -1.05 -0.89 38.24
CA LEU A 558 -1.07 0.43 37.62
C LEU A 558 -2.13 1.34 38.26
N GLU A 559 -3.40 0.89 38.20
CA GLU A 559 -4.55 1.65 38.70
C GLU A 559 -5.00 1.21 40.09
N TYR A 560 -4.70 0.00 40.54
CA TYR A 560 -5.03 -0.41 41.91
C TYR A 560 -3.82 -1.06 42.57
N ASP A 561 -3.24 -0.33 43.53
CA ASP A 561 -2.05 -0.73 44.27
C ASP A 561 -2.39 -0.96 45.75
N PRO A 562 -2.52 -2.23 46.19
CA PRO A 562 -2.77 -2.56 47.59
C PRO A 562 -1.65 -2.09 48.51
N THR A 563 -0.42 -1.96 47.99
CA THR A 563 0.75 -1.59 48.80
C THR A 563 0.72 -0.13 49.26
N ALA A 564 -0.09 0.73 48.62
CA ALA A 564 -0.29 2.12 49.05
C ALA A 564 -0.83 2.22 50.49
N ALA A 565 -1.50 1.17 51.00
CA ALA A 565 -1.96 1.09 52.38
C ALA A 565 -0.83 0.97 53.42
N PHE A 566 0.40 0.66 52.99
CA PHE A 566 1.59 0.60 53.85
C PHE A 566 2.21 1.97 54.11
N ARG A 567 1.70 3.02 53.45
CA ARG A 567 2.13 4.39 53.68
C ARG A 567 1.99 4.73 55.16
N ASN A 568 3.11 5.07 55.80
CA ASN A 568 3.22 5.42 57.23
C ASN A 568 3.01 4.26 58.23
N LYS A 569 3.07 2.99 57.80
CA LYS A 569 3.05 1.82 58.70
C LYS A 569 4.44 1.17 58.77
N VAL A 570 4.88 0.79 59.98
CA VAL A 570 6.05 -0.09 60.15
C VAL A 570 5.59 -1.52 59.83
N VAL A 571 5.92 -2.01 58.66
CA VAL A 571 5.64 -3.39 58.26
C VAL A 571 6.74 -4.28 58.82
N HIS A 572 6.42 -5.15 59.78
CA HIS A 572 7.37 -6.15 60.29
C HIS A 572 7.53 -7.27 59.27
N PHE A 573 8.75 -7.48 58.78
CA PHE A 573 9.08 -8.49 57.76
C PHE A 573 9.53 -9.81 58.40
N ASP A 574 8.84 -10.90 58.10
CA ASP A 574 9.38 -12.25 58.26
C ASP A 574 9.86 -12.73 56.88
N PHE A 575 11.18 -12.85 56.70
CA PHE A 575 11.80 -13.30 55.44
C PHE A 575 11.35 -14.70 55.00
N ARG A 576 10.73 -15.50 55.88
CA ARG A 576 10.21 -16.84 55.57
C ARG A 576 8.77 -16.85 55.04
N LYS A 577 8.06 -15.71 55.05
CA LYS A 577 6.66 -15.58 54.62
C LYS A 577 6.47 -14.46 53.58
N LEU A 578 7.29 -14.47 52.53
CA LEU A 578 7.26 -13.49 51.44
C LEU A 578 6.41 -13.97 50.24
N ASP A 579 5.21 -14.46 50.50
CA ASP A 579 4.27 -14.76 49.42
C ASP A 579 3.50 -13.48 49.02
N VAL A 580 3.68 -13.05 47.78
CA VAL A 580 3.04 -11.85 47.21
C VAL A 580 1.53 -12.04 47.08
N PHE A 581 1.07 -13.29 46.94
CA PHE A 581 -0.36 -13.63 46.84
C PHE A 581 -1.04 -13.74 48.20
N SER A 582 -0.26 -13.90 49.27
CA SER A 582 -0.76 -14.10 50.64
C SER A 582 0.20 -13.48 51.67
N PHE A 583 0.24 -12.15 51.69
CA PHE A 583 1.28 -11.39 52.38
C PHE A 583 0.91 -11.01 53.82
N GLY A 584 1.86 -11.24 54.73
CA GLY A 584 1.73 -10.84 56.14
C GLY A 584 0.71 -11.66 56.94
N GLU A 585 0.43 -11.24 58.17
CA GLU A 585 -0.51 -11.94 59.06
C GLU A 585 -1.96 -11.89 58.55
N GLU A 586 -2.33 -10.79 57.91
CA GLU A 586 -3.66 -10.60 57.30
C GLU A 586 -3.85 -11.39 55.99
N GLN A 587 -2.79 -12.04 55.47
CA GLN A 587 -2.82 -12.84 54.24
C GLN A 587 -3.36 -12.04 53.03
N ASN A 588 -3.05 -10.75 52.95
CA ASN A 588 -3.53 -9.88 51.89
C ASN A 588 -2.78 -10.15 50.58
N CYS A 589 -3.50 -10.21 49.46
CA CYS A 589 -2.88 -10.24 48.14
C CYS A 589 -2.31 -8.86 47.79
N LEU A 590 -1.01 -8.79 47.46
CA LEU A 590 -0.36 -7.54 47.06
C LEU A 590 -0.60 -7.18 45.59
N ILE A 591 -1.27 -8.04 44.83
CA ILE A 591 -1.66 -7.77 43.43
C ILE A 591 -3.11 -7.30 43.43
N GLY A 592 -3.30 -6.01 43.17
CA GLY A 592 -4.61 -5.40 43.07
C GLY A 592 -5.18 -5.37 41.66
N SER A 593 -4.33 -5.14 40.66
CA SER A 593 -4.73 -5.14 39.25
C SER A 593 -3.66 -5.75 38.35
N ILE A 594 -4.11 -6.42 37.29
CA ILE A 594 -3.28 -6.88 36.19
C ILE A 594 -3.84 -6.34 34.90
N ASP A 595 -3.03 -5.59 34.18
CA ASP A 595 -3.27 -5.15 32.82
C ASP A 595 -2.39 -5.97 31.88
N LEU A 596 -2.97 -6.53 30.83
CA LEU A 596 -2.21 -7.16 29.76
C LEU A 596 -2.20 -6.23 28.57
N LEU A 597 -1.02 -5.98 28.01
CA LEU A 597 -0.84 -5.37 26.69
C LEU A 597 -0.03 -6.34 25.85
N TYR A 598 -0.55 -6.73 24.69
CA TYR A 598 0.17 -7.65 23.82
C TYR A 598 -0.04 -7.35 22.34
N ARG A 599 0.95 -7.74 21.54
CA ARG A 599 0.87 -7.78 20.08
C ARG A 599 0.95 -9.22 19.61
N ASN A 600 0.09 -9.60 18.67
CA ASN A 600 0.00 -10.96 18.15
C ASN A 600 0.65 -11.14 16.77
N SER A 601 0.65 -12.38 16.27
CA SER A 601 1.18 -12.76 14.94
C SER A 601 0.47 -12.11 13.75
N TRP A 602 -0.70 -11.52 13.95
CA TRP A 602 -1.43 -10.73 12.94
C TRP A 602 -1.18 -9.22 13.10
N ASN A 603 -0.21 -8.83 13.93
CA ASN A 603 0.09 -7.45 14.34
C ASN A 603 -1.06 -6.71 15.05
N GLU A 604 -2.11 -7.40 15.48
CA GLU A 604 -3.13 -6.73 16.29
C GLU A 604 -2.57 -6.44 17.68
N VAL A 605 -2.91 -5.26 18.19
CA VAL A 605 -2.62 -4.86 19.55
C VAL A 605 -3.86 -5.05 20.41
N ARG A 606 -3.70 -5.76 21.52
CA ARG A 606 -4.78 -6.14 22.43
C ARG A 606 -4.43 -5.72 23.85
N THR A 607 -5.45 -5.27 24.56
CA THR A 607 -5.40 -4.80 25.94
C THR A 607 -6.50 -5.49 26.73
N LEU A 608 -6.16 -5.95 27.92
CA LEU A 608 -7.08 -6.60 28.86
C LEU A 608 -6.79 -6.07 30.26
N HIS A 609 -7.80 -6.09 31.12
CA HIS A 609 -7.68 -5.64 32.49
C HIS A 609 -8.40 -6.61 33.41
N PHE A 610 -7.77 -6.94 34.52
CA PHE A 610 -8.24 -7.82 35.58
C PHE A 610 -8.02 -7.12 36.92
N ASN A 611 -8.98 -7.25 37.82
CA ASN A 611 -8.93 -6.64 39.14
C ASN A 611 -9.37 -7.62 40.24
N GLY A 612 -8.93 -7.35 41.47
CA GLY A 612 -9.25 -8.18 42.64
C GLY A 612 -8.29 -9.35 42.84
N GLU A 613 -8.59 -10.18 43.84
CA GLU A 613 -7.67 -11.20 44.36
C GLU A 613 -7.33 -12.31 43.33
N GLN A 614 -8.22 -12.56 42.37
CA GLN A 614 -8.05 -13.56 41.32
C GLN A 614 -7.39 -13.00 40.05
N ALA A 615 -7.05 -11.71 40.01
CA ALA A 615 -6.60 -11.03 38.79
C ALA A 615 -5.42 -11.73 38.09
N MET A 616 -4.46 -12.24 38.87
CA MET A 616 -3.31 -12.95 38.31
C MET A 616 -3.70 -14.28 37.65
N ILE A 617 -4.55 -15.07 38.31
CA ILE A 617 -4.98 -16.38 37.80
C ILE A 617 -5.82 -16.20 36.53
N GLU A 618 -6.72 -15.22 36.52
CA GLU A 618 -7.54 -14.88 35.35
C GLU A 618 -6.69 -14.39 34.17
N ALA A 619 -5.68 -13.55 34.45
CA ALA A 619 -4.74 -13.08 33.44
C ALA A 619 -3.94 -14.24 32.82
N LEU A 620 -3.36 -15.12 33.65
CA LEU A 620 -2.62 -16.30 33.17
C LEU A 620 -3.49 -17.26 32.37
N LYS A 621 -4.70 -17.55 32.86
CA LYS A 621 -5.68 -18.38 32.13
C LYS A 621 -6.00 -17.78 30.77
N THR A 622 -6.12 -16.45 30.70
CA THR A 622 -6.38 -15.76 29.44
C THR A 622 -5.19 -15.85 28.50
N ILE A 623 -3.96 -15.64 28.97
CA ILE A 623 -2.74 -15.79 28.16
C ILE A 623 -2.66 -17.20 27.57
N LEU A 624 -2.83 -18.24 28.41
CA LEU A 624 -2.80 -19.64 27.98
C LEU A 624 -3.91 -19.96 26.97
N GLY A 625 -5.10 -19.39 27.14
CA GLY A 625 -6.21 -19.54 26.19
C GLY A 625 -6.02 -18.80 24.86
N LYS A 626 -5.02 -17.91 24.75
CA LYS A 626 -4.66 -17.19 23.51
C LYS A 626 -3.46 -17.78 22.78
N MET A 627 -2.90 -18.88 23.30
CA MET A 627 -1.83 -19.64 22.68
C MET A 627 -2.37 -21.00 22.26
N HIS A 628 -2.10 -21.43 21.03
CA HIS A 628 -2.40 -22.81 20.63
C HIS A 628 -1.26 -23.75 21.06
N GLN A 629 -1.52 -25.06 21.05
CA GLN A 629 -0.58 -26.06 21.56
C GLN A 629 0.80 -26.02 20.88
N ASP A 630 0.81 -25.77 19.56
CA ASP A 630 2.02 -25.68 18.74
C ASP A 630 2.56 -24.23 18.60
N ALA A 631 2.08 -23.29 19.41
CA ALA A 631 2.47 -21.89 19.30
C ALA A 631 3.93 -21.70 19.69
N ALA A 632 4.62 -20.82 18.98
CA ALA A 632 5.97 -20.44 19.38
C ALA A 632 5.91 -19.69 20.73
N PRO A 633 6.92 -19.83 21.61
CA PRO A 633 6.99 -18.96 22.78
C PRO A 633 7.03 -17.48 22.32
N PRO A 634 6.43 -16.54 23.08
CA PRO A 634 6.50 -15.13 22.74
C PRO A 634 7.95 -14.67 22.59
N ASP A 635 8.21 -13.81 21.60
CA ASP A 635 9.53 -13.24 21.33
C ASP A 635 9.99 -12.37 22.51
N SER A 636 9.03 -11.74 23.22
CA SER A 636 9.30 -10.99 24.45
C SER A 636 8.16 -11.08 25.46
N VAL A 637 8.52 -11.22 26.73
CA VAL A 637 7.60 -11.15 27.88
C VAL A 637 8.23 -10.24 28.93
N GLU A 638 7.58 -9.12 29.25
CA GLU A 638 8.01 -8.21 30.30
C GLU A 638 6.96 -8.04 31.39
N VAL A 639 7.44 -7.90 32.63
CA VAL A 639 6.60 -7.61 33.79
C VAL A 639 6.95 -6.23 34.32
N PHE A 640 6.00 -5.30 34.22
CA PHE A 640 6.09 -3.97 34.79
C PHE A 640 5.26 -3.92 36.07
N CYS A 641 5.81 -3.37 37.14
CA CYS A 641 5.10 -3.23 38.42
C CYS A 641 5.08 -1.76 38.82
N TYR A 642 3.92 -1.22 39.15
CA TYR A 642 3.71 0.19 39.52
C TYR A 642 3.32 0.37 40.99
N SER A 643 3.62 -0.63 41.81
CA SER A 643 3.40 -0.60 43.26
C SER A 643 4.32 0.42 43.94
N GLN A 644 3.80 1.18 44.89
CA GLN A 644 4.56 2.15 45.69
C GLN A 644 5.60 1.47 46.58
N HIS A 645 5.27 0.28 47.11
CA HIS A 645 6.15 -0.49 47.98
C HIS A 645 6.33 -1.92 47.46
N LEU A 646 7.45 -2.56 47.84
CA LEU A 646 7.77 -3.96 47.49
C LEU A 646 7.78 -4.27 45.99
N ARG A 647 7.93 -3.25 45.13
CA ARG A 647 7.92 -3.34 43.67
C ARG A 647 8.80 -4.47 43.12
N GLY A 648 10.04 -4.57 43.59
CA GLY A 648 10.99 -5.59 43.14
C GLY A 648 10.58 -7.01 43.49
N LEU A 649 10.02 -7.23 44.69
CA LEU A 649 9.52 -8.53 45.12
C LEU A 649 8.32 -8.96 44.28
N ILE A 650 7.35 -8.06 44.11
CA ILE A 650 6.13 -8.32 43.33
C ILE A 650 6.50 -8.65 41.87
N ARG A 651 7.34 -7.81 41.24
CA ARG A 651 7.76 -8.02 39.85
C ARG A 651 8.43 -9.38 39.66
N THR A 652 9.43 -9.70 40.49
CA THR A 652 10.16 -10.98 40.39
C THR A 652 9.23 -12.17 40.59
N ARG A 653 8.28 -12.08 41.52
CA ARG A 653 7.36 -13.19 41.80
C ARG A 653 6.33 -13.41 40.71
N VAL A 654 5.89 -12.36 40.02
CA VAL A 654 4.98 -12.46 38.87
C VAL A 654 5.70 -12.99 37.63
N GLN A 655 7.01 -12.70 37.51
CA GLN A 655 7.84 -13.16 36.39
C GLN A 655 8.23 -14.64 36.48
N GLN A 656 8.38 -15.17 37.70
CA GLN A 656 8.58 -16.60 37.98
C GLN A 656 7.30 -17.39 37.71
#